data_AF-A0A3M6APQ3-F1
#
_entry.id   AF-A0A3M6APQ3-F1
#
_cell.length_a   1.000
_cell.length_b   1.000
_cell.length_c   1.000
_cell.angle_alpha   90.00
_cell.angle_beta   90.00
_cell.angle_gamma   90.00
#
_symmetry.space_group_name_H-M   'P 1'
#
loop_
_entity.id
_entity.type
_entity.pdbx_description
1 polymer ?
#
loop_
_entity_poly.entity_id
_entity_poly.type
_entity_poly.pdbx_seq_one_letter_code
_entity_poly.pdbx_strand_id
1 'polypeptide(L)'
;MTSGRLSDGPSCEMDKLIVQIVGKKHSDQQQVLLLGSDGTRIYSPKSEVLERELFSSTLKVWDHIEGTRLHLQIATLEGEPIRLPLLSGTKVTPRQADAQFNQIVPVLPFVALPGSKKVDDMGTPVLARGGYVYVFYQEKLWRELEIHVSENGNTYHDIDVARYRQQSGFLAGERKATGQALEDIWLPALWNNRHVQTLQLCFSEIQLSAARLERLEKDAASRDQRCDSPDLSGSKMRFKDLYKGKPDGKAMLDAFSGFDAKNPVAQALIAPIKATRLNLQYNAFPVSLAAPQRARQPGYERLLDHPARYLCDLSGQFPVESFREAKAFLAQAGRGVAVQDVRHLELTAMADALLASLPIEADAEPVDAGVLWEAQAGVVDVLDKARQRQVCGVLLDDACYRLRHLRQRVDTCQQLFALCARHSVLHPHHACALLVQQLVVPRSIRGQENPLHAAMAKLHEPGRRAINQCTATVQRAVVWRHMLSAQDALVASLKQSATEQMLADHLSLEGFDYVAAMYELSRTLATLALLPSNVDPLAPGGDMVDAVTGVGLWDQAVSLGQKFLNQAASDDTSPLHLMLWPECDLQTACAPYVVPVTDDENKGDGRFRATELARFETQPAPDPIAQVTLDATTLANLLAGDSLQNFFLINNGKATTAALVGIFENLQSAADGAANAVAKASQTLASAKGNANRANANVRSANDRLAQMQKRLGANADKINVNRQGRGVQQLRSMMPEHFGAAFLIRRNQVTPQHYVFGLEDLPGRESLPKTRYGEYLRPDGTPFGDIAPPHPSSTRLPKGDHLVLVIPRGHKTAQVVGDMNRTLKKAREAAGAVGDAERGHVRAKSGLSEAIEGLDAEKNKAAYRVQGSTPFCLAVLMLEVWNVSSESEALKQTMREKNSARATAGIISAIVDLTIALEALTVKLLGSQPKDFLSRKSLWVISEEGAERWLGKTLGEVITKQITSPGSISFFV
;
A
#
# COMPACT_ATOMS: atom_id res chain seq x y z
N MET A 1 70.00 -43.37 -8.60
CA MET A 1 69.69 -42.27 -7.67
C MET A 1 68.61 -41.40 -8.31
N THR A 2 67.36 -41.63 -7.95
CA THR A 2 66.20 -40.84 -8.37
C THR A 2 65.74 -40.05 -7.15
N SER A 3 66.00 -38.76 -7.14
CA SER A 3 65.53 -37.82 -6.12
C SER A 3 64.01 -37.68 -6.23
N GLY A 4 63.29 -38.36 -5.33
CA GLY A 4 61.86 -38.19 -5.17
C GLY A 4 61.53 -36.76 -4.75
N ARG A 5 60.67 -36.08 -5.52
CA ARG A 5 60.00 -34.85 -5.11
C ARG A 5 59.14 -35.15 -3.88
N LEU A 6 59.51 -34.56 -2.75
CA LEU A 6 58.68 -34.50 -1.54
C LEU A 6 57.55 -33.49 -1.76
N SER A 7 56.32 -34.02 -1.73
CA SER A 7 55.00 -33.38 -1.53
C SER A 7 54.80 -31.87 -1.80
N ASP A 8 53.89 -31.55 -2.73
CA ASP A 8 53.25 -30.23 -2.93
C ASP A 8 52.24 -29.85 -1.82
N GLY A 9 52.53 -30.19 -0.56
CA GLY A 9 51.72 -29.78 0.61
C GLY A 9 52.20 -28.44 1.17
N PRO A 10 51.33 -27.63 1.81
CA PRO A 10 51.76 -26.37 2.44
C PRO A 10 52.83 -26.67 3.50
N SER A 11 54.00 -26.05 3.33
CA SER A 11 55.11 -26.08 4.28
C SER A 11 54.61 -25.75 5.69
N CYS A 12 54.98 -26.57 6.68
CA CYS A 12 54.54 -26.46 8.08
C CYS A 12 54.97 -25.12 8.71
N GLU A 13 54.18 -24.07 8.55
CA GLU A 13 54.26 -22.86 9.37
C GLU A 13 53.68 -23.20 10.76
N MET A 14 54.54 -23.45 11.75
CA MET A 14 54.10 -23.69 13.14
C MET A 14 53.77 -22.36 13.84
N ASP A 15 52.84 -22.41 14.80
CA ASP A 15 52.48 -21.31 15.71
C ASP A 15 51.97 -20.01 15.05
N LYS A 16 51.24 -20.12 13.94
CA LYS A 16 50.63 -18.96 13.26
C LYS A 16 49.16 -18.76 13.61
N LEU A 17 48.74 -17.50 13.62
CA LEU A 17 47.34 -17.10 13.49
C LEU A 17 47.13 -16.57 12.08
N ILE A 18 46.25 -17.22 11.31
CA ILE A 18 45.96 -16.87 9.91
C ILE A 18 44.50 -16.45 9.80
N VAL A 19 44.25 -15.27 9.25
CA VAL A 19 42.91 -14.77 8.90
C VAL A 19 42.83 -14.59 7.39
N GLN A 20 41.85 -15.24 6.76
CA GLN A 20 41.55 -15.08 5.34
C GLN A 20 40.47 -14.02 5.15
N ILE A 21 40.72 -13.07 4.26
CA ILE A 21 39.75 -12.08 3.81
C ILE A 21 39.40 -12.44 2.36
N VAL A 22 38.14 -12.76 2.09
CA VAL A 22 37.67 -13.17 0.74
C VAL A 22 37.70 -11.99 -0.22
N GLY A 23 38.12 -12.21 -1.47
CA GLY A 23 38.29 -11.18 -2.49
C GLY A 23 39.71 -10.63 -2.57
N LYS A 24 39.88 -9.52 -3.29
CA LYS A 24 41.17 -8.86 -3.49
C LYS A 24 41.04 -7.36 -3.66
N LYS A 25 42.17 -6.65 -3.50
CA LYS A 25 42.26 -5.18 -3.62
C LYS A 25 41.26 -4.46 -2.72
N HIS A 26 41.19 -4.87 -1.45
CA HIS A 26 40.32 -4.23 -0.47
C HIS A 26 40.82 -2.82 -0.13
N SER A 27 39.89 -1.95 0.23
CA SER A 27 40.18 -0.60 0.71
C SER A 27 40.84 -0.62 2.09
N ASP A 28 41.73 0.34 2.35
CA ASP A 28 42.42 0.48 3.64
C ASP A 28 41.55 1.11 4.74
N GLN A 29 40.30 1.49 4.42
CA GLN A 29 39.33 2.09 5.35
C GLN A 29 38.79 1.09 6.39
N GLN A 30 38.95 -0.22 6.15
CA GLN A 30 38.64 -1.29 7.08
C GLN A 30 39.88 -2.19 7.25
N GLN A 31 40.23 -2.51 8.49
CA GLN A 31 41.40 -3.33 8.79
C GLN A 31 41.15 -4.29 9.94
N VAL A 32 41.70 -5.50 9.84
CA VAL A 32 41.72 -6.47 10.94
C VAL A 32 42.98 -6.23 11.76
N LEU A 33 42.79 -5.95 13.05
CA LEU A 33 43.86 -5.71 14.02
C LEU A 33 43.96 -6.87 14.99
N LEU A 34 45.19 -7.23 15.33
CA LEU A 34 45.50 -8.11 16.45
C LEU A 34 45.98 -7.24 17.62
N LEU A 35 45.19 -7.20 18.70
CA LEU A 35 45.47 -6.41 19.90
C LEU A 35 45.99 -7.29 21.02
N GLY A 36 46.89 -6.75 21.85
CA GLY A 36 47.28 -7.33 23.13
C GLY A 36 46.12 -7.42 24.13
N SER A 37 46.33 -8.14 25.22
CA SER A 37 45.33 -8.31 26.30
C SER A 37 44.97 -6.98 27.00
N ASP A 38 45.88 -6.00 26.96
CA ASP A 38 45.72 -4.64 27.45
C ASP A 38 44.94 -3.71 26.50
N GLY A 39 44.66 -4.15 25.27
CA GLY A 39 43.94 -3.39 24.25
C GLY A 39 44.74 -2.24 23.61
N THR A 40 45.98 -1.99 24.02
CA THR A 40 46.78 -0.86 23.53
C THR A 40 47.80 -1.28 22.48
N ARG A 41 48.42 -2.46 22.63
CA ARG A 41 49.46 -2.94 21.71
C ARG A 41 48.85 -3.55 20.45
N ILE A 42 49.25 -3.04 19.28
CA ILE A 42 48.82 -3.54 17.96
C ILE A 42 49.96 -4.35 17.33
N TYR A 43 49.66 -5.57 16.85
CA TYR A 43 50.61 -6.43 16.13
C TYR A 43 50.36 -6.38 14.62
N SER A 44 51.41 -6.13 13.84
CA SER A 44 51.32 -6.04 12.38
C SER A 44 51.31 -7.42 11.70
N PRO A 45 50.39 -7.68 10.75
CA PRO A 45 50.40 -8.92 9.97
C PRO A 45 51.41 -8.88 8.81
N LYS A 46 51.88 -10.07 8.40
CA LYS A 46 52.34 -10.29 7.03
C LYS A 46 51.12 -10.53 6.13
N SER A 47 51.03 -9.80 5.03
CA SER A 47 49.94 -9.94 4.06
C SER A 47 50.37 -10.78 2.85
N GLU A 48 49.52 -11.70 2.40
CA GLU A 48 49.75 -12.56 1.24
C GLU A 48 48.49 -12.57 0.36
N VAL A 49 48.62 -12.35 -0.94
CA VAL A 49 47.49 -12.36 -1.87
C VAL A 49 47.43 -13.71 -2.59
N LEU A 50 46.27 -14.38 -2.52
CA LEU A 50 45.97 -15.61 -3.23
C LEU A 50 45.03 -15.31 -4.39
N GLU A 51 45.58 -15.12 -5.59
CA GLU A 51 44.77 -14.87 -6.79
C GLU A 51 44.30 -16.17 -7.44
N ARG A 52 42.99 -16.25 -7.72
CA ARG A 52 42.36 -17.37 -8.44
C ARG A 52 41.24 -16.86 -9.33
N GLU A 53 40.87 -17.64 -10.34
CA GLU A 53 39.85 -17.28 -11.33
C GLU A 53 38.47 -16.98 -10.73
N LEU A 54 38.00 -17.79 -9.76
CA LEU A 54 36.64 -17.70 -9.21
C LEU A 54 36.58 -17.27 -7.74
N PHE A 55 37.69 -17.32 -7.02
CA PHE A 55 37.73 -17.10 -5.56
C PHE A 55 39.14 -16.68 -5.12
N SER A 56 39.45 -15.39 -5.22
CA SER A 56 40.69 -14.85 -4.62
C SER A 56 40.49 -14.54 -3.14
N SER A 57 41.59 -14.42 -2.40
CA SER A 57 41.57 -13.99 -1.00
C SER A 57 42.89 -13.34 -0.60
N THR A 58 42.87 -12.48 0.41
CA THR A 58 44.06 -11.96 1.08
C THR A 58 44.23 -12.63 2.44
N LEU A 59 45.41 -13.16 2.75
CA LEU A 59 45.73 -13.71 4.06
C LEU A 59 46.45 -12.66 4.90
N LYS A 60 46.04 -12.54 6.16
CA LYS A 60 46.76 -11.82 7.22
C LYS A 60 47.34 -12.86 8.17
N VAL A 61 48.67 -12.87 8.28
CA VAL A 61 49.42 -13.88 9.03
C VAL A 61 50.19 -13.21 10.16
N TRP A 62 49.95 -13.66 11.39
CA TRP A 62 50.69 -13.27 12.58
C TRP A 62 51.35 -14.49 13.22
N ASP A 63 52.42 -14.26 13.98
CA ASP A 63 52.81 -15.19 15.03
C ASP A 63 51.72 -15.20 16.11
N HIS A 64 51.32 -16.40 16.55
CA HIS A 64 50.32 -16.52 17.59
C HIS A 64 50.90 -16.09 18.95
N ILE A 65 50.14 -15.25 19.65
CA ILE A 65 50.48 -14.76 20.99
C ILE A 65 49.27 -14.97 21.89
N GLU A 66 49.47 -15.62 23.04
CA GLU A 66 48.39 -15.88 23.98
C GLU A 66 47.75 -14.59 24.50
N GLY A 67 46.43 -14.62 24.71
CA GLY A 67 45.67 -13.48 25.23
C GLY A 67 45.40 -12.35 24.23
N THR A 68 45.85 -12.47 22.97
CA THR A 68 45.56 -11.50 21.92
C THR A 68 44.13 -11.61 21.40
N ARG A 69 43.58 -10.48 20.95
CA ARG A 69 42.19 -10.33 20.49
C ARG A 69 42.13 -9.72 19.09
N LEU A 70 41.27 -10.24 18.23
CA LEU A 70 40.99 -9.68 16.92
C LEU A 70 39.90 -8.61 17.01
N HIS A 71 40.15 -7.47 16.35
CA HIS A 71 39.21 -6.38 16.18
C HIS A 71 39.13 -5.96 14.71
N LEU A 72 37.97 -5.50 14.28
CA LEU A 72 37.80 -4.75 13.04
C LEU A 72 37.91 -3.27 13.37
N GLN A 73 38.82 -2.57 12.70
CA GLN A 73 38.93 -1.11 12.77
C GLN A 73 38.32 -0.50 11.52
N ILE A 74 37.44 0.48 11.71
CA ILE A 74 36.84 1.29 10.65
C ILE A 74 37.32 2.73 10.83
N ALA A 75 37.87 3.31 9.77
CA ALA A 75 38.27 4.72 9.78
C ALA A 75 37.04 5.62 9.94
N THR A 76 37.19 6.73 10.64
CA THR A 76 36.15 7.75 10.85
C THR A 76 36.47 9.03 10.10
N LEU A 77 35.45 9.83 9.80
CA LEU A 77 35.60 11.17 9.24
C LEU A 77 36.22 12.12 10.27
N GLU A 78 35.79 11.99 11.53
CA GLU A 78 36.26 12.80 12.66
C GLU A 78 36.39 11.95 13.93
N GLY A 79 37.43 12.20 14.72
CA GLY A 79 37.70 11.52 15.99
C GLY A 79 38.40 10.15 15.86
N GLU A 80 38.35 9.36 16.93
CA GLU A 80 38.99 8.04 16.97
C GLU A 80 38.29 7.02 16.05
N PRO A 81 39.04 6.08 15.44
CA PRO A 81 38.46 4.99 14.64
C PRO A 81 37.49 4.11 15.43
N ILE A 82 36.43 3.63 14.78
CA ILE A 82 35.50 2.68 15.38
C ILE A 82 36.20 1.32 15.47
N ARG A 83 36.30 0.77 16.69
CA ARG A 83 36.90 -0.55 16.94
C ARG A 83 35.84 -1.55 17.38
N LEU A 84 35.61 -2.54 16.54
CA LEU A 84 34.60 -3.57 16.73
C LEU A 84 35.26 -4.90 17.12
N PRO A 85 34.89 -5.52 18.24
CA PRO A 85 35.45 -6.81 18.64
C PRO A 85 35.02 -7.92 17.68
N LEU A 86 35.95 -8.80 17.29
CA LEU A 86 35.70 -9.96 16.44
C LEU A 86 35.85 -11.29 17.21
N LEU A 87 37.04 -11.51 17.80
CA LEU A 87 37.39 -12.75 18.49
C LEU A 87 38.36 -12.49 19.65
N SER A 88 37.96 -12.81 20.87
CA SER A 88 38.80 -12.63 22.06
C SER A 88 39.72 -13.81 22.39
N GLY A 89 39.41 -15.01 21.89
CA GLY A 89 40.16 -16.25 22.14
C GLY A 89 40.83 -16.77 20.87
N THR A 90 41.87 -16.07 20.41
CA THR A 90 42.66 -16.50 19.25
C THR A 90 43.39 -17.81 19.57
N LYS A 91 43.63 -18.64 18.55
CA LYS A 91 44.36 -19.91 18.67
C LYS A 91 45.36 -20.04 17.53
N VAL A 92 46.33 -20.93 17.70
CA VAL A 92 47.16 -21.40 16.59
C VAL A 92 46.25 -22.05 15.55
N THR A 93 46.40 -21.64 14.29
CA THR A 93 45.62 -22.15 13.16
C THR A 93 46.56 -22.59 12.03
N PRO A 94 46.60 -23.89 11.69
CA PRO A 94 47.41 -24.38 10.59
C PRO A 94 46.88 -23.88 9.25
N ARG A 95 47.79 -23.57 8.32
CA ARG A 95 47.46 -23.15 6.97
C ARG A 95 46.67 -24.23 6.23
N GLN A 96 45.57 -23.83 5.60
CA GLN A 96 44.70 -24.71 4.82
C GLN A 96 44.85 -24.48 3.31
N ALA A 97 44.51 -25.48 2.49
CA ALA A 97 44.62 -25.39 1.03
C ALA A 97 43.44 -24.64 0.36
N ASP A 98 42.23 -24.78 0.91
CA ASP A 98 41.00 -24.18 0.35
C ASP A 98 40.51 -22.97 1.16
N ALA A 99 39.94 -23.20 2.36
CA ALA A 99 39.46 -22.16 3.27
C ALA A 99 40.23 -22.20 4.60
N GLN A 100 40.68 -21.05 5.08
CA GLN A 100 41.38 -20.96 6.37
C GLN A 100 40.40 -21.08 7.54
N PHE A 101 40.92 -21.47 8.71
CA PHE A 101 40.12 -21.66 9.92
C PHE A 101 39.52 -20.37 10.50
N ASN A 102 40.09 -19.21 10.14
CA ASN A 102 39.50 -17.91 10.41
C ASN A 102 39.24 -17.20 9.08
N GLN A 103 38.01 -16.74 8.88
CA GLN A 103 37.59 -16.14 7.62
C GLN A 103 36.67 -14.95 7.85
N ILE A 104 36.95 -13.88 7.11
CA ILE A 104 36.12 -12.69 6.96
C ILE A 104 35.69 -12.60 5.49
N VAL A 105 34.43 -12.26 5.28
CA VAL A 105 33.83 -12.12 3.95
C VAL A 105 33.35 -10.69 3.79
N PRO A 106 33.99 -9.91 2.90
CA PRO A 106 33.46 -8.64 2.43
C PRO A 106 32.20 -8.86 1.58
N VAL A 107 31.11 -8.19 1.96
CA VAL A 107 29.81 -8.34 1.30
C VAL A 107 29.22 -7.00 0.87
N LEU A 108 28.44 -7.03 -0.19
CA LEU A 108 27.47 -5.99 -0.54
C LEU A 108 26.05 -6.45 -0.16
N PRO A 109 25.25 -5.60 0.49
CA PRO A 109 23.82 -5.83 0.67
C PRO A 109 23.07 -5.78 -0.68
N PHE A 110 22.44 -6.89 -1.03
CA PHE A 110 21.50 -7.02 -2.13
C PHE A 110 20.09 -7.21 -1.59
N VAL A 111 19.08 -6.87 -2.38
CA VAL A 111 17.66 -7.15 -2.13
C VAL A 111 17.04 -7.75 -3.38
N ALA A 112 15.87 -8.37 -3.23
CA ALA A 112 15.11 -8.90 -4.36
C ALA A 112 14.26 -7.80 -5.01
N LEU A 113 14.27 -7.70 -6.33
CA LEU A 113 13.42 -6.75 -7.07
C LEU A 113 12.41 -7.45 -7.98
N PRO A 114 11.27 -7.93 -7.44
CA PRO A 114 10.21 -8.57 -8.22
C PRO A 114 9.29 -7.57 -8.92
N GLY A 115 8.65 -8.01 -10.01
CA GLY A 115 7.56 -7.29 -10.65
C GLY A 115 6.21 -7.43 -9.94
N SER A 116 5.20 -6.71 -10.43
CA SER A 116 3.85 -6.66 -9.84
C SER A 116 2.84 -7.60 -10.49
N LYS A 117 3.13 -8.10 -11.68
CA LYS A 117 2.19 -8.90 -12.47
C LYS A 117 1.93 -10.29 -11.93
N LYS A 118 2.83 -10.83 -11.09
CA LYS A 118 2.80 -12.24 -10.66
C LYS A 118 3.36 -12.41 -9.25
N VAL A 119 2.74 -13.33 -8.51
CA VAL A 119 3.22 -13.77 -7.19
C VAL A 119 4.45 -14.68 -7.30
N ASP A 120 4.61 -15.38 -8.43
CA ASP A 120 5.72 -16.30 -8.69
C ASP A 120 7.06 -15.62 -9.00
N ASP A 121 7.06 -14.31 -9.20
CA ASP A 121 8.26 -13.53 -9.43
C ASP A 121 9.03 -13.36 -8.11
N MET A 122 10.18 -14.03 -8.00
CA MET A 122 11.04 -13.99 -6.82
C MET A 122 12.04 -12.82 -6.83
N GLY A 123 12.03 -12.02 -7.90
CA GLY A 123 12.92 -10.90 -8.14
C GLY A 123 14.35 -11.31 -8.46
N THR A 124 15.02 -10.50 -9.28
CA THR A 124 16.47 -10.63 -9.46
C THR A 124 17.21 -9.92 -8.32
N PRO A 125 18.41 -10.38 -7.91
CA PRO A 125 19.23 -9.67 -6.92
C PRO A 125 19.71 -8.33 -7.45
N VAL A 126 19.41 -7.26 -6.72
CA VAL A 126 19.86 -5.89 -7.02
C VAL A 126 20.48 -5.27 -5.76
N LEU A 127 21.32 -4.23 -5.90
CA LEU A 127 21.86 -3.56 -4.70
C LEU A 127 20.73 -2.99 -3.83
N ALA A 128 20.90 -3.04 -2.50
CA ALA A 128 19.99 -2.36 -1.58
C ALA A 128 19.90 -0.85 -1.91
N ARG A 129 18.73 -0.25 -1.72
CA ARG A 129 18.52 1.20 -1.86
C ARG A 129 19.02 1.95 -0.62
N GLY A 130 18.94 3.29 -0.66
CA GLY A 130 19.27 4.12 0.51
C GLY A 130 18.45 3.70 1.74
N GLY A 131 19.10 3.72 2.90
CA GLY A 131 18.56 3.19 4.16
C GLY A 131 19.68 2.75 5.10
N TYR A 132 19.42 1.73 5.90
CA TYR A 132 20.32 1.24 6.96
C TYR A 132 20.47 -0.28 6.91
N VAL A 133 21.67 -0.76 7.21
CA VAL A 133 21.96 -2.17 7.45
C VAL A 133 22.34 -2.37 8.90
N TYR A 134 21.66 -3.30 9.55
CA TYR A 134 21.93 -3.71 10.92
C TYR A 134 22.62 -5.06 10.90
N VAL A 135 23.71 -5.17 11.64
CA VAL A 135 24.43 -6.42 11.84
C VAL A 135 24.41 -6.74 13.33
N PHE A 136 23.70 -7.81 13.68
CA PHE A 136 23.73 -8.40 15.01
C PHE A 136 24.81 -9.48 15.03
N TYR A 137 25.70 -9.41 16.02
CA TYR A 137 26.75 -10.40 16.24
C TYR A 137 26.77 -10.75 17.72
N GLN A 138 26.69 -12.04 18.04
CA GLN A 138 26.56 -12.52 19.43
C GLN A 138 25.35 -11.89 20.14
N GLU A 139 24.20 -11.87 19.45
CA GLU A 139 22.91 -11.40 19.96
C GLU A 139 22.85 -9.90 20.30
N LYS A 140 23.89 -9.14 19.96
CA LYS A 140 23.99 -7.70 20.17
C LYS A 140 24.15 -6.96 18.86
N LEU A 141 23.58 -5.77 18.78
CA LEU A 141 23.83 -4.86 17.67
C LEU A 141 25.32 -4.53 17.64
N TRP A 142 25.97 -4.98 16.57
CA TRP A 142 27.41 -4.89 16.37
C TRP A 142 27.77 -3.78 15.38
N ARG A 143 26.99 -3.64 14.30
CA ARG A 143 27.12 -2.55 13.35
C ARG A 143 25.75 -2.01 12.96
N GLU A 144 25.68 -0.69 12.84
CA GLU A 144 24.61 0.02 12.16
C GLU A 144 25.27 0.86 11.08
N LEU A 145 24.91 0.64 9.81
CA LEU A 145 25.51 1.30 8.67
C LEU A 145 24.46 2.03 7.87
N GLU A 146 24.69 3.30 7.56
CA GLU A 146 23.89 4.06 6.60
C GLU A 146 24.37 3.78 5.17
N ILE A 147 23.42 3.52 4.27
CA ILE A 147 23.68 3.30 2.83
C ILE A 147 23.46 4.61 2.10
N HIS A 148 24.52 5.12 1.48
CA HIS A 148 24.44 6.23 0.54
C HIS A 148 24.49 5.69 -0.89
N VAL A 149 23.55 6.12 -1.72
CA VAL A 149 23.45 5.70 -3.13
C VAL A 149 23.98 6.83 -4.01
N SER A 150 24.90 6.50 -4.92
CA SER A 150 25.43 7.44 -5.91
C SER A 150 25.46 6.82 -7.30
N GLU A 151 25.70 7.63 -8.33
CA GLU A 151 25.90 7.14 -9.71
C GLU A 151 27.08 6.15 -9.83
N ASN A 152 28.05 6.23 -8.92
CA ASN A 152 29.24 5.36 -8.90
C ASN A 152 29.06 4.07 -8.07
N GLY A 153 27.85 3.84 -7.54
CA GLY A 153 27.54 2.72 -6.65
C GLY A 153 27.26 3.16 -5.21
N ASN A 154 27.01 2.17 -4.36
CA ASN A 154 26.67 2.40 -2.95
C ASN A 154 27.94 2.53 -2.09
N THR A 155 27.88 3.41 -1.09
CA THR A 155 28.84 3.47 0.01
C THR A 155 28.15 3.20 1.34
N TYR A 156 28.88 2.61 2.28
CA TYR A 156 28.37 2.23 3.60
C TYR A 156 29.11 3.01 4.68
N HIS A 157 28.37 3.65 5.58
CA HIS A 157 28.92 4.53 6.61
C HIS A 157 28.52 4.04 8.00
N ASP A 158 29.49 3.57 8.78
CA ASP A 158 29.20 3.07 10.14
C ASP A 158 28.83 4.20 11.11
N ILE A 159 27.85 3.89 11.96
CA ILE A 159 27.50 4.64 13.16
C ILE A 159 28.28 4.02 14.32
N ASP A 160 28.90 4.85 15.16
CA ASP A 160 29.56 4.40 16.40
C ASP A 160 28.50 4.00 17.45
N VAL A 161 27.94 2.80 17.29
CA VAL A 161 26.86 2.24 18.12
C VAL A 161 27.21 2.30 19.61
N ALA A 162 28.49 2.16 19.97
CA ALA A 162 28.94 2.19 21.36
C ALA A 162 28.67 3.55 22.03
N ARG A 163 28.76 4.67 21.30
CA ARG A 163 28.44 6.01 21.82
C ARG A 163 26.97 6.20 22.14
N TYR A 164 26.10 5.46 21.46
CA TYR A 164 24.65 5.54 21.63
C TYR A 164 24.09 4.49 22.59
N ARG A 165 24.93 3.58 23.10
CA ARG A 165 24.53 2.52 24.02
C ARG A 165 24.73 2.96 25.48
N GLN A 166 23.70 2.76 26.30
CA GLN A 166 23.71 2.99 27.75
C GLN A 166 23.48 1.68 28.52
N GLN A 167 23.63 1.71 29.85
CA GLN A 167 23.41 0.53 30.69
C GLN A 167 21.98 -0.03 30.56
N SER A 168 20.99 0.83 30.35
CA SER A 168 19.57 0.45 30.26
C SER A 168 19.04 0.30 28.84
N GLY A 169 19.82 0.56 27.79
CA GLY A 169 19.27 0.63 26.44
C GLY A 169 20.07 1.46 25.44
N PHE A 170 19.36 2.10 24.49
CA PHE A 170 19.94 3.03 23.53
C PHE A 170 19.45 4.46 23.77
N LEU A 171 20.29 5.45 23.44
CA LEU A 171 19.89 6.86 23.40
C LEU A 171 18.77 7.07 22.38
N ALA A 172 17.74 7.80 22.79
CA ALA A 172 16.67 8.23 21.89
C ALA A 172 17.16 9.30 20.91
N GLY A 173 16.52 9.35 19.74
CA GLY A 173 16.82 10.31 18.68
C GLY A 173 17.74 9.76 17.58
N GLU A 174 18.15 10.66 16.68
CA GLU A 174 18.98 10.36 15.52
C GLU A 174 20.39 9.92 15.92
N ARG A 175 20.88 8.85 15.29
CA ARG A 175 22.26 8.37 15.42
C ARG A 175 23.02 8.67 14.14
N LYS A 176 24.05 9.51 14.23
CA LYS A 176 24.78 10.04 13.07
C LYS A 176 25.90 9.09 12.65
N ALA A 177 26.05 8.90 11.35
CA ALA A 177 27.17 8.14 10.78
C ALA A 177 28.48 8.94 10.92
N THR A 178 29.52 8.29 11.42
CA THR A 178 30.85 8.88 11.62
C THR A 178 31.96 8.12 10.89
N GLY A 179 31.67 6.90 10.42
CA GLY A 179 32.58 6.09 9.60
C GLY A 179 32.82 6.70 8.22
N GLN A 180 34.05 6.53 7.71
CA GLN A 180 34.37 6.85 6.32
C GLN A 180 33.61 5.94 5.36
N ALA A 181 33.42 6.40 4.12
CA ALA A 181 32.75 5.66 3.07
C ALA A 181 33.42 4.31 2.79
N LEU A 182 32.68 3.21 2.98
CA LEU A 182 33.13 1.85 2.71
C LEU A 182 32.57 1.35 1.37
N GLU A 183 33.38 0.60 0.62
CA GLU A 183 32.96 -0.04 -0.63
C GLU A 183 32.36 -1.44 -0.43
N ASP A 184 32.47 -2.02 0.77
CA ASP A 184 31.93 -3.32 1.17
C ASP A 184 31.91 -3.46 2.70
N ILE A 185 31.12 -4.41 3.22
CA ILE A 185 30.94 -4.64 4.66
C ILE A 185 31.68 -5.93 5.05
N TRP A 186 32.69 -5.82 5.92
CA TRP A 186 33.43 -7.01 6.38
C TRP A 186 32.67 -7.74 7.48
N LEU A 187 32.34 -9.00 7.22
CA LEU A 187 31.59 -9.86 8.13
C LEU A 187 32.37 -11.12 8.52
N PRO A 188 32.31 -11.56 9.80
CA PRO A 188 32.98 -12.77 10.22
C PRO A 188 32.22 -14.02 9.78
N ALA A 189 32.90 -14.98 9.14
CA ALA A 189 32.31 -16.24 8.67
C ALA A 189 32.76 -17.45 9.49
N LEU A 190 34.06 -17.55 9.77
CA LEU A 190 34.67 -18.66 10.49
C LEU A 190 35.63 -18.13 11.55
N TRP A 191 35.60 -18.73 12.73
CA TRP A 191 36.61 -18.54 13.78
C TRP A 191 37.03 -19.88 14.37
N ASN A 192 38.33 -20.14 14.46
CA ASN A 192 38.90 -21.36 15.01
C ASN A 192 38.25 -22.64 14.41
N ASN A 193 38.03 -22.65 13.10
CA ASN A 193 37.36 -23.73 12.35
C ASN A 193 35.90 -23.99 12.75
N ARG A 194 35.21 -22.97 13.27
CA ARG A 194 33.78 -23.03 13.59
C ARG A 194 33.04 -21.91 12.86
N HIS A 195 31.85 -22.24 12.36
CA HIS A 195 30.93 -21.25 11.80
C HIS A 195 30.49 -20.25 12.87
N VAL A 196 30.42 -18.99 12.46
CA VAL A 196 29.75 -17.96 13.24
C VAL A 196 28.24 -18.18 13.12
N GLN A 197 27.62 -18.71 14.19
CA GLN A 197 26.19 -19.05 14.20
C GLN A 197 25.28 -17.88 14.61
N THR A 198 25.83 -16.81 15.19
CA THR A 198 25.07 -15.70 15.78
C THR A 198 25.18 -14.40 14.98
N LEU A 199 25.45 -14.50 13.67
CA LEU A 199 25.46 -13.36 12.77
C LEU A 199 24.10 -13.25 12.06
N GLN A 200 23.44 -12.12 12.24
CA GLN A 200 22.12 -11.85 11.67
C GLN A 200 22.10 -10.44 11.09
N LEU A 201 21.51 -10.28 9.91
CA LEU A 201 21.50 -9.03 9.18
C LEU A 201 20.08 -8.63 8.80
N CYS A 202 19.80 -7.33 8.81
CA CYS A 202 18.58 -6.83 8.18
C CYS A 202 18.82 -5.47 7.53
N PHE A 203 18.06 -5.22 6.46
CA PHE A 203 17.97 -3.92 5.82
C PHE A 203 16.69 -3.21 6.28
N SER A 204 16.77 -1.91 6.54
CA SER A 204 15.62 -1.04 6.85
C SER A 204 15.76 0.27 6.10
N GLU A 205 14.68 0.79 5.55
CA GLU A 205 14.68 2.13 4.93
C GLU A 205 14.87 3.24 5.95
N ILE A 206 14.33 3.04 7.15
CA ILE A 206 14.35 4.00 8.26
C ILE A 206 15.41 3.58 9.28
N GLN A 207 15.91 4.57 10.02
CA GLN A 207 16.72 4.30 11.19
C GLN A 207 15.83 3.72 12.29
N LEU A 208 16.13 2.50 12.77
CA LEU A 208 15.35 1.84 13.81
C LEU A 208 15.36 2.66 15.12
N SER A 209 14.22 2.75 15.80
CA SER A 209 14.13 3.47 17.07
C SER A 209 14.91 2.77 18.19
N ALA A 210 15.26 3.50 19.24
CA ALA A 210 15.95 2.95 20.40
C ALA A 210 15.17 1.76 21.01
N ALA A 211 13.85 1.92 21.20
CA ALA A 211 12.97 0.87 21.69
C ALA A 211 13.00 -0.38 20.79
N ARG A 212 13.00 -0.20 19.46
CA ARG A 212 13.06 -1.30 18.50
C ARG A 212 14.39 -2.04 18.56
N LEU A 213 15.52 -1.34 18.65
CA LEU A 213 16.84 -1.95 18.81
C LEU A 213 16.93 -2.76 20.10
N GLU A 214 16.41 -2.22 21.21
CA GLU A 214 16.36 -2.95 22.47
C GLU A 214 15.51 -4.22 22.39
N ARG A 215 14.35 -4.15 21.74
CA ARG A 215 13.48 -5.29 21.51
C ARG A 215 14.22 -6.38 20.74
N LEU A 216 14.89 -6.03 19.65
CA LEU A 216 15.63 -6.98 18.82
C LEU A 216 16.84 -7.59 19.55
N GLU A 217 17.49 -6.89 20.48
CA GLU A 217 18.51 -7.51 21.33
C GLU A 217 17.94 -8.43 22.41
N LYS A 218 16.82 -8.04 23.03
CA LYS A 218 16.22 -8.76 24.17
C LYS A 218 15.39 -9.98 23.74
N ASP A 219 14.80 -9.97 22.55
CA ASP A 219 13.93 -11.04 22.05
C ASP A 219 14.48 -11.70 20.79
N ALA A 220 15.04 -12.89 20.97
CA ALA A 220 15.56 -13.72 19.88
C ALA A 220 14.49 -14.07 18.85
N ALA A 221 13.23 -14.32 19.24
CA ALA A 221 12.20 -14.72 18.28
C ALA A 221 11.84 -13.57 17.34
N SER A 222 11.72 -12.34 17.86
CA SER A 222 11.51 -11.15 17.03
C SER A 222 12.70 -10.90 16.09
N ARG A 223 13.93 -11.10 16.58
CA ARG A 223 15.15 -10.93 15.79
C ARG A 223 15.27 -11.98 14.68
N ASP A 224 14.99 -13.24 14.97
CA ASP A 224 15.03 -14.36 14.01
C ASP A 224 13.96 -14.21 12.91
N GLN A 225 12.80 -13.64 13.24
CA GLN A 225 11.77 -13.33 12.25
C GLN A 225 12.13 -12.14 11.36
N ARG A 226 12.93 -11.19 11.87
CA ARG A 226 13.27 -9.94 11.19
C ARG A 226 14.54 -10.00 10.35
N CYS A 227 15.53 -10.78 10.81
CA CYS A 227 16.88 -10.79 10.27
C CYS A 227 17.18 -12.07 9.50
N ASP A 228 18.01 -11.94 8.47
CA ASP A 228 18.56 -13.04 7.68
C ASP A 228 19.90 -13.50 8.27
N SER A 229 20.15 -14.81 8.22
CA SER A 229 21.43 -15.42 8.62
C SER A 229 22.06 -16.16 7.44
N PRO A 230 22.59 -15.43 6.43
CA PRO A 230 23.21 -16.05 5.28
C PRO A 230 24.47 -16.82 5.70
N ASP A 231 24.68 -18.01 5.15
CA ASP A 231 25.94 -18.72 5.32
C ASP A 231 27.03 -18.00 4.53
N LEU A 232 27.92 -17.33 5.28
CA LEU A 232 29.02 -16.58 4.72
C LEU A 232 30.23 -17.44 4.37
N SER A 233 30.28 -18.72 4.76
CA SER A 233 31.48 -19.53 4.54
C SER A 233 31.78 -19.67 3.05
N GLY A 234 32.96 -19.17 2.66
CA GLY A 234 33.42 -19.16 1.28
C GLY A 234 34.56 -20.13 1.07
N SER A 235 34.47 -20.95 0.03
CA SER A 235 35.60 -21.75 -0.44
C SER A 235 35.53 -21.89 -1.95
N LYS A 236 36.67 -22.20 -2.58
CA LYS A 236 36.71 -22.42 -4.04
C LYS A 236 35.78 -23.58 -4.43
N MET A 237 35.81 -24.66 -3.66
CA MET A 237 34.99 -25.85 -3.90
C MET A 237 33.51 -25.52 -3.74
N ARG A 238 33.13 -24.90 -2.61
CA ARG A 238 31.73 -24.53 -2.34
C ARG A 238 31.15 -23.59 -3.40
N PHE A 239 31.89 -22.55 -3.79
CA PHE A 239 31.39 -21.59 -4.80
C PHE A 239 31.27 -22.24 -6.17
N LYS A 240 32.18 -23.16 -6.52
CA LYS A 240 32.08 -23.94 -7.75
C LYS A 240 30.83 -24.81 -7.76
N ASP A 241 30.56 -25.53 -6.67
CA ASP A 241 29.43 -26.45 -6.57
C ASP A 241 28.08 -25.74 -6.57
N LEU A 242 28.00 -24.60 -5.86
CA LEU A 242 26.77 -23.83 -5.76
C LEU A 242 26.44 -23.04 -7.01
N TYR A 243 27.44 -22.52 -7.73
CA TYR A 243 27.21 -21.44 -8.70
C TYR A 243 27.77 -21.69 -10.10
N LYS A 244 28.77 -22.56 -10.28
CA LYS A 244 29.33 -22.79 -11.62
C LYS A 244 28.30 -23.47 -12.52
N GLY A 245 27.99 -22.85 -13.66
CA GLY A 245 27.03 -23.37 -14.63
C GLY A 245 25.56 -23.31 -14.18
N LYS A 246 25.27 -22.55 -13.11
CA LYS A 246 23.89 -22.23 -12.70
C LYS A 246 23.40 -20.96 -13.42
N PRO A 247 22.07 -20.76 -13.52
CA PRO A 247 21.49 -19.51 -14.03
C PRO A 247 22.08 -18.28 -13.31
N ASP A 248 22.51 -17.29 -14.08
CA ASP A 248 22.96 -15.99 -13.56
C ASP A 248 21.78 -15.02 -13.40
N GLY A 249 22.06 -13.81 -12.94
CA GLY A 249 21.07 -12.77 -12.70
C GLY A 249 20.34 -12.31 -13.96
N LYS A 250 20.97 -12.43 -15.14
CA LYS A 250 20.31 -12.14 -16.42
C LYS A 250 19.31 -13.24 -16.76
N ALA A 251 19.70 -14.51 -16.61
CA ALA A 251 18.77 -15.62 -16.77
C ALA A 251 17.59 -15.56 -15.78
N MET A 252 17.84 -15.11 -14.55
CA MET A 252 16.78 -14.84 -13.56
C MET A 252 15.84 -13.73 -14.03
N LEU A 253 16.38 -12.59 -14.48
CA LEU A 253 15.60 -11.46 -14.97
C LEU A 253 14.69 -11.86 -16.14
N ASP A 254 15.26 -12.51 -17.15
CA ASP A 254 14.54 -12.93 -18.36
C ASP A 254 13.43 -13.94 -18.01
N ALA A 255 13.72 -14.89 -17.12
CA ALA A 255 12.75 -15.90 -16.73
C ALA A 255 11.59 -15.34 -15.90
N PHE A 256 11.86 -14.49 -14.90
CA PHE A 256 10.82 -13.94 -14.04
C PHE A 256 9.94 -12.91 -14.78
N SER A 257 10.55 -12.02 -15.57
CA SER A 257 9.80 -11.01 -16.33
C SER A 257 9.05 -11.58 -17.54
N GLY A 258 9.56 -12.65 -18.15
CA GLY A 258 8.95 -13.33 -19.30
C GLY A 258 8.02 -14.50 -18.96
N PHE A 259 7.93 -14.88 -17.66
CA PHE A 259 7.20 -16.07 -17.23
C PHE A 259 5.76 -16.03 -17.74
N ASP A 260 5.24 -17.16 -18.23
CA ASP A 260 3.81 -17.37 -18.49
C ASP A 260 3.33 -18.59 -17.70
N ALA A 261 2.48 -18.36 -16.70
CA ALA A 261 1.97 -19.42 -15.84
C ALA A 261 1.02 -20.36 -16.60
N LYS A 262 0.50 -19.94 -17.76
CA LYS A 262 -0.36 -20.79 -18.60
C LYS A 262 0.43 -21.68 -19.55
N ASN A 263 1.75 -21.47 -19.68
CA ASN A 263 2.62 -22.25 -20.56
C ASN A 263 3.34 -23.35 -19.78
N PRO A 264 3.03 -24.65 -20.00
CA PRO A 264 3.65 -25.76 -19.29
C PRO A 264 5.17 -25.84 -19.46
N VAL A 265 5.70 -25.41 -20.61
CA VAL A 265 7.15 -25.38 -20.87
C VAL A 265 7.82 -24.30 -20.02
N ALA A 266 7.20 -23.12 -19.90
CA ALA A 266 7.69 -22.06 -19.03
C ALA A 266 7.69 -22.48 -17.55
N GLN A 267 6.70 -23.26 -17.11
CA GLN A 267 6.65 -23.83 -15.76
C GLN A 267 7.81 -24.80 -15.47
N ALA A 268 8.20 -25.63 -16.44
CA ALA A 268 9.33 -26.55 -16.26
C ALA A 268 10.68 -25.81 -16.24
N LEU A 269 10.84 -24.78 -17.08
CA LEU A 269 12.08 -24.02 -17.20
C LEU A 269 12.38 -23.11 -15.99
N ILE A 270 11.36 -22.66 -15.26
CA ILE A 270 11.54 -21.75 -14.13
C ILE A 270 12.05 -22.45 -12.85
N ALA A 271 11.84 -23.76 -12.70
CA ALA A 271 12.22 -24.51 -11.49
C ALA A 271 13.72 -24.42 -11.12
N PRO A 272 14.68 -24.69 -12.03
CA PRO A 272 16.11 -24.55 -11.70
C PRO A 272 16.52 -23.11 -11.39
N ILE A 273 15.81 -22.14 -11.96
CA ILE A 273 16.02 -20.70 -11.74
C ILE A 273 15.54 -20.32 -10.34
N LYS A 274 14.33 -20.74 -9.94
CA LYS A 274 13.82 -20.58 -8.57
C LYS A 274 14.75 -21.21 -7.54
N ALA A 275 15.24 -22.43 -7.80
CA ALA A 275 16.18 -23.11 -6.90
C ALA A 275 17.49 -22.32 -6.73
N THR A 276 18.06 -21.81 -7.84
CA THR A 276 19.28 -20.99 -7.78
C THR A 276 19.03 -19.68 -7.03
N ARG A 277 17.90 -19.02 -7.29
CA ARG A 277 17.49 -17.79 -6.62
C ARG A 277 17.28 -17.99 -5.11
N LEU A 278 16.71 -19.13 -4.69
CA LEU A 278 16.59 -19.50 -3.28
C LEU A 278 17.96 -19.74 -2.63
N ASN A 279 18.92 -20.36 -3.33
CA ASN A 279 20.27 -20.54 -2.79
C ASN A 279 20.94 -19.19 -2.46
N LEU A 280 20.71 -18.15 -3.27
CA LEU A 280 21.22 -16.79 -2.99
C LEU A 280 20.64 -16.18 -1.72
N GLN A 281 19.43 -16.59 -1.30
CA GLN A 281 18.80 -16.12 -0.07
C GLN A 281 19.51 -16.66 1.18
N TYR A 282 20.05 -17.88 1.11
CA TYR A 282 20.63 -18.55 2.27
C TYR A 282 22.17 -18.50 2.33
N ASN A 283 22.84 -17.95 1.32
CA ASN A 283 24.30 -18.01 1.20
C ASN A 283 24.85 -16.69 0.69
N ALA A 284 26.08 -16.36 1.12
CA ALA A 284 26.89 -15.40 0.37
C ALA A 284 27.14 -15.92 -1.05
N PHE A 285 27.10 -15.02 -2.02
CA PHE A 285 27.25 -15.36 -3.43
C PHE A 285 28.23 -14.42 -4.14
N PRO A 286 28.99 -14.88 -5.16
CA PRO A 286 29.81 -13.99 -5.97
C PRO A 286 28.98 -12.89 -6.61
N VAL A 287 29.42 -11.63 -6.50
CA VAL A 287 28.76 -10.50 -7.19
C VAL A 287 28.70 -10.72 -8.71
N SER A 288 29.62 -11.53 -9.27
CA SER A 288 29.60 -11.92 -10.68
C SER A 288 28.31 -12.62 -11.12
N LEU A 289 27.51 -13.19 -10.20
CA LEU A 289 26.21 -13.79 -10.51
C LEU A 289 25.09 -12.77 -10.67
N ALA A 290 25.16 -11.59 -10.06
CA ALA A 290 24.13 -10.58 -10.24
C ALA A 290 24.16 -10.03 -11.67
N ALA A 291 23.00 -9.62 -12.20
CA ALA A 291 22.94 -8.95 -13.50
C ALA A 291 23.71 -7.60 -13.44
N PRO A 292 24.34 -7.16 -14.54
CA PRO A 292 24.82 -5.79 -14.64
C PRO A 292 23.67 -4.81 -14.41
N GLN A 293 23.90 -3.76 -13.61
CA GLN A 293 22.82 -2.87 -13.19
C GLN A 293 23.30 -1.41 -13.06
N ARG A 294 22.37 -0.48 -13.22
CA ARG A 294 22.58 0.95 -12.92
C ARG A 294 22.41 1.24 -11.43
N ALA A 295 22.72 2.46 -11.02
CA ALA A 295 22.41 2.93 -9.66
C ALA A 295 20.89 2.92 -9.43
N ARG A 296 20.47 2.54 -8.21
CA ARG A 296 19.05 2.46 -7.84
C ARG A 296 18.39 3.83 -7.95
N GLN A 297 17.16 3.85 -8.48
CA GLN A 297 16.29 5.03 -8.49
C GLN A 297 14.88 4.60 -8.01
N PRO A 298 14.68 4.42 -6.70
CA PRO A 298 13.46 3.81 -6.16
C PRO A 298 12.17 4.54 -6.57
N GLY A 299 12.20 5.86 -6.73
CA GLY A 299 11.06 6.63 -7.24
C GLY A 299 10.62 6.17 -8.62
N TYR A 300 11.56 6.07 -9.56
CA TYR A 300 11.28 5.63 -10.93
C TYR A 300 10.92 4.15 -10.98
N GLU A 301 11.62 3.32 -10.20
CA GLU A 301 11.36 1.88 -10.13
C GLU A 301 9.90 1.57 -9.71
N ARG A 302 9.33 2.31 -8.74
CA ARG A 302 7.95 2.07 -8.30
C ARG A 302 6.89 2.36 -9.38
N LEU A 303 7.23 3.18 -10.38
CA LEU A 303 6.37 3.45 -11.54
C LEU A 303 6.24 2.25 -12.48
N LEU A 304 7.08 1.24 -12.34
CA LEU A 304 7.19 0.17 -13.33
C LEU A 304 6.58 -1.12 -12.80
N ASP A 305 5.93 -1.87 -13.67
CA ASP A 305 5.50 -3.25 -13.41
C ASP A 305 6.70 -4.20 -13.29
N HIS A 306 7.79 -3.94 -14.04
CA HIS A 306 9.04 -4.71 -13.98
C HIS A 306 10.26 -3.82 -13.70
N PRO A 307 10.41 -3.31 -12.47
CA PRO A 307 11.50 -2.40 -12.13
C PRO A 307 12.90 -2.96 -12.39
N ALA A 308 13.09 -4.28 -12.26
CA ALA A 308 14.38 -4.91 -12.54
C ALA A 308 14.82 -4.83 -14.01
N ARG A 309 13.88 -4.77 -14.98
CA ARG A 309 14.21 -4.62 -16.40
C ARG A 309 14.80 -3.24 -16.69
N TYR A 310 14.25 -2.20 -16.06
CA TYR A 310 14.82 -0.87 -16.08
C TYR A 310 16.19 -0.83 -15.43
N LEU A 311 16.31 -1.38 -14.22
CA LEU A 311 17.57 -1.33 -13.47
C LEU A 311 18.71 -2.08 -14.18
N CYS A 312 18.41 -3.18 -14.87
CA CYS A 312 19.41 -3.96 -15.59
C CYS A 312 19.62 -3.49 -17.05
N ASP A 313 18.89 -2.48 -17.51
CA ASP A 313 19.17 -1.84 -18.80
C ASP A 313 20.27 -0.80 -18.62
N LEU A 314 21.48 -1.09 -19.09
CA LEU A 314 22.59 -0.12 -19.08
C LEU A 314 22.55 0.86 -20.25
N SER A 315 21.73 0.60 -21.28
CA SER A 315 21.66 1.44 -22.48
C SER A 315 20.79 2.68 -22.34
N GLY A 316 19.86 2.66 -21.38
CA GLY A 316 18.90 3.75 -21.16
C GLY A 316 17.73 3.76 -22.14
N GLN A 317 17.55 2.69 -22.92
CA GLN A 317 16.48 2.56 -23.92
C GLN A 317 15.18 1.98 -23.35
N PHE A 318 15.20 1.37 -22.17
CA PHE A 318 14.02 0.76 -21.55
C PHE A 318 12.78 1.69 -21.50
N PRO A 319 12.88 2.99 -21.12
CA PRO A 319 11.72 3.87 -21.12
C PRO A 319 11.10 4.05 -22.51
N VAL A 320 11.94 4.28 -23.52
CA VAL A 320 11.50 4.47 -24.92
C VAL A 320 10.82 3.22 -25.45
N GLU A 321 11.41 2.05 -25.19
CA GLU A 321 10.85 0.76 -25.60
C GLU A 321 9.50 0.49 -24.94
N SER A 322 9.40 0.75 -23.63
CA SER A 322 8.17 0.55 -22.85
C SER A 322 7.03 1.44 -23.36
N PHE A 323 7.32 2.71 -23.69
CA PHE A 323 6.34 3.63 -24.23
C PHE A 323 5.92 3.30 -25.66
N ARG A 324 6.87 2.84 -26.49
CA ARG A 324 6.59 2.31 -27.83
C ARG A 324 5.67 1.09 -27.76
N GLU A 325 5.94 0.15 -26.85
CA GLU A 325 5.11 -1.03 -26.61
C GLU A 325 3.70 -0.64 -26.14
N ALA A 326 3.58 0.32 -25.22
CA ALA A 326 2.30 0.84 -24.76
C ALA A 326 1.47 1.48 -25.88
N LYS A 327 2.09 2.30 -26.74
CA LYS A 327 1.42 2.89 -27.92
C LYS A 327 0.98 1.82 -28.91
N ALA A 328 1.82 0.82 -29.17
CA ALA A 328 1.48 -0.29 -30.06
C ALA A 328 0.30 -1.11 -29.52
N PHE A 329 0.30 -1.38 -28.20
CA PHE A 329 -0.81 -2.04 -27.52
C PHE A 329 -2.11 -1.23 -27.65
N LEU A 330 -2.09 0.07 -27.35
CA LEU A 330 -3.27 0.93 -27.46
C LEU A 330 -3.80 1.01 -28.90
N ALA A 331 -2.92 1.08 -29.90
CA ALA A 331 -3.31 1.08 -31.31
C ALA A 331 -3.99 -0.23 -31.74
N GLN A 332 -3.57 -1.37 -31.19
CA GLN A 332 -4.21 -2.66 -31.44
C GLN A 332 -5.52 -2.80 -30.66
N ALA A 333 -5.55 -2.42 -29.38
CA ALA A 333 -6.73 -2.42 -28.53
C ALA A 333 -7.83 -1.49 -29.08
N GLY A 334 -7.46 -0.35 -29.65
CA GLY A 334 -8.35 0.58 -30.36
C GLY A 334 -9.00 0.00 -31.62
N ARG A 335 -8.59 -1.19 -32.08
CA ARG A 335 -9.27 -1.97 -33.15
C ARG A 335 -10.29 -2.97 -32.58
N GLY A 336 -10.47 -3.02 -31.26
CA GLY A 336 -11.36 -3.96 -30.58
C GLY A 336 -10.83 -5.40 -30.54
N VAL A 337 -9.55 -5.60 -30.84
CA VAL A 337 -8.90 -6.92 -30.95
C VAL A 337 -8.14 -7.24 -29.65
N ALA A 338 -8.40 -8.42 -29.08
CA ALA A 338 -7.65 -8.90 -27.92
C ALA A 338 -6.16 -9.04 -28.25
N VAL A 339 -5.30 -8.45 -27.41
CA VAL A 339 -3.83 -8.54 -27.56
C VAL A 339 -3.33 -9.76 -26.80
N GLN A 340 -2.54 -10.60 -27.47
CA GLN A 340 -2.09 -11.88 -26.88
C GLN A 340 -0.87 -11.73 -25.95
N ASP A 341 0.10 -10.89 -26.29
CA ASP A 341 1.28 -10.67 -25.46
C ASP A 341 1.25 -9.30 -24.77
N VAL A 342 1.04 -9.32 -23.46
CA VAL A 342 1.03 -8.14 -22.57
C VAL A 342 1.99 -8.32 -21.41
N ARG A 343 2.91 -9.29 -21.49
CA ARG A 343 3.82 -9.63 -20.39
C ARG A 343 4.73 -8.45 -20.06
N HIS A 344 5.24 -7.78 -21.07
CA HIS A 344 6.19 -6.68 -20.94
C HIS A 344 5.56 -5.27 -20.92
N LEU A 345 4.25 -5.18 -21.11
CA LEU A 345 3.52 -3.92 -21.13
C LEU A 345 3.60 -3.18 -19.78
N GLU A 346 4.22 -2.01 -19.75
CA GLU A 346 4.24 -1.15 -18.57
C GLU A 346 2.93 -0.32 -18.50
N LEU A 347 2.13 -0.54 -17.45
CA LEU A 347 0.81 0.10 -17.32
C LEU A 347 0.89 1.61 -17.10
N THR A 348 1.97 2.11 -16.51
CA THR A 348 2.20 3.55 -16.39
C THR A 348 2.45 4.18 -17.76
N ALA A 349 3.24 3.51 -18.61
CA ALA A 349 3.45 3.92 -19.99
C ALA A 349 2.13 3.90 -20.79
N MET A 350 1.28 2.90 -20.53
CA MET A 350 -0.08 2.85 -21.08
C MET A 350 -0.95 4.01 -20.59
N ALA A 351 -0.87 4.38 -19.31
CA ALA A 351 -1.63 5.50 -18.74
C ALA A 351 -1.23 6.81 -19.41
N ASP A 352 0.06 7.09 -19.50
CA ASP A 352 0.60 8.29 -20.11
C ASP A 352 0.31 8.35 -21.62
N ALA A 353 0.45 7.22 -22.33
CA ALA A 353 0.11 7.15 -23.75
C ALA A 353 -1.39 7.35 -24.01
N LEU A 354 -2.25 6.83 -23.12
CA LEU A 354 -3.70 7.01 -23.21
C LEU A 354 -4.08 8.45 -22.90
N LEU A 355 -3.51 9.05 -21.84
CA LEU A 355 -3.72 10.44 -21.47
C LEU A 355 -3.32 11.38 -22.61
N ALA A 356 -2.16 11.15 -23.24
CA ALA A 356 -1.69 11.93 -24.39
C ALA A 356 -2.59 11.80 -25.63
N SER A 357 -3.45 10.78 -25.71
CA SER A 357 -4.42 10.60 -26.80
C SER A 357 -5.76 11.32 -26.56
N LEU A 358 -6.01 11.82 -25.35
CA LEU A 358 -7.25 12.52 -25.02
C LEU A 358 -7.19 13.99 -25.45
N PRO A 359 -8.34 14.62 -25.79
CA PRO A 359 -8.39 16.05 -26.08
C PRO A 359 -7.84 16.88 -24.91
N ILE A 360 -7.04 17.91 -25.22
CA ILE A 360 -6.54 18.86 -24.24
C ILE A 360 -7.73 19.74 -23.79
N GLU A 361 -8.01 19.76 -22.49
CA GLU A 361 -9.01 20.65 -21.90
C GLU A 361 -8.53 22.11 -22.02
N ALA A 362 -9.45 23.05 -22.32
CA ALA A 362 -9.10 24.42 -22.73
C ALA A 362 -8.30 25.23 -21.67
N ASP A 363 -8.44 24.89 -20.39
CA ASP A 363 -7.79 25.57 -19.26
C ASP A 363 -6.56 24.83 -18.74
N ALA A 364 -6.06 23.87 -19.51
CA ALA A 364 -5.17 22.87 -18.99
C ALA A 364 -3.75 23.02 -19.60
N GLU A 365 -2.70 23.18 -18.76
CA GLU A 365 -1.28 23.27 -19.20
C GLU A 365 -0.74 22.00 -19.89
N PRO A 366 -0.11 22.08 -21.08
CA PRO A 366 0.32 20.90 -21.82
C PRO A 366 1.17 19.96 -20.95
N VAL A 367 0.67 18.72 -20.77
CA VAL A 367 1.40 17.68 -20.02
C VAL A 367 2.41 17.07 -20.97
N ASP A 368 3.69 17.33 -20.75
CA ASP A 368 4.75 16.63 -21.47
C ASP A 368 5.00 15.24 -20.86
N ALA A 369 3.99 14.37 -21.00
CA ALA A 369 4.07 12.99 -20.54
C ALA A 369 5.20 12.22 -21.23
N GLY A 370 5.76 12.75 -22.33
CA GLY A 370 6.87 12.15 -23.07
C GLY A 370 8.18 12.15 -22.28
N VAL A 371 8.43 13.15 -21.43
CA VAL A 371 9.72 13.35 -20.73
C VAL A 371 10.10 12.14 -19.88
N LEU A 372 9.13 11.51 -19.20
CA LEU A 372 9.36 10.33 -18.36
C LEU A 372 9.82 9.09 -19.15
N TRP A 373 9.53 9.08 -20.45
CA TRP A 373 9.77 7.98 -21.37
C TRP A 373 10.86 8.27 -22.41
N GLU A 374 11.60 9.36 -22.24
CA GLU A 374 12.77 9.66 -23.08
C GLU A 374 13.93 8.69 -22.81
N ALA A 375 14.83 8.60 -23.79
CA ALA A 375 16.05 7.82 -23.63
C ALA A 375 16.89 8.43 -22.51
N GLN A 376 17.26 7.61 -21.53
CA GLN A 376 18.18 8.03 -20.50
C GLN A 376 19.63 7.82 -20.96
N ALA A 377 20.57 8.49 -20.29
CA ALA A 377 21.98 8.27 -20.55
C ALA A 377 22.36 6.80 -20.33
N GLY A 378 23.19 6.27 -21.23
CA GLY A 378 23.84 4.98 -21.02
C GLY A 378 24.82 5.07 -19.85
N VAL A 379 24.87 4.02 -19.03
CA VAL A 379 25.68 3.99 -17.80
C VAL A 379 26.52 2.71 -17.73
N VAL A 380 27.57 2.75 -16.91
CA VAL A 380 28.41 1.58 -16.63
C VAL A 380 27.78 0.75 -15.51
N ASP A 381 28.07 -0.55 -15.47
CA ASP A 381 27.65 -1.43 -14.37
C ASP A 381 28.22 -0.93 -13.03
N VAL A 382 27.35 -0.56 -12.09
CA VAL A 382 27.78 -0.11 -10.75
C VAL A 382 28.48 -1.22 -9.95
N LEU A 383 28.32 -2.48 -10.37
CA LEU A 383 28.99 -3.63 -9.76
C LEU A 383 30.39 -3.90 -10.35
N ASP A 384 30.84 -3.20 -11.40
CA ASP A 384 32.07 -3.54 -12.11
C ASP A 384 33.29 -3.64 -11.18
N LYS A 385 33.51 -2.61 -10.34
CA LYS A 385 34.58 -2.63 -9.33
C LYS A 385 34.45 -3.81 -8.37
N ALA A 386 33.24 -4.10 -7.89
CA ALA A 386 32.98 -5.21 -6.97
C ALA A 386 33.27 -6.58 -7.63
N ARG A 387 32.90 -6.75 -8.90
CA ARG A 387 33.21 -7.96 -9.69
C ARG A 387 34.73 -8.15 -9.83
N GLN A 388 35.47 -7.09 -10.14
CA GLN A 388 36.93 -7.13 -10.27
C GLN A 388 37.64 -7.48 -8.96
N ARG A 389 37.10 -7.00 -7.83
CA ARG A 389 37.57 -7.31 -6.47
C ARG A 389 37.12 -8.70 -5.98
N GLN A 390 36.22 -9.37 -6.71
CA GLN A 390 35.64 -10.68 -6.35
C GLN A 390 35.04 -10.70 -4.94
N VAL A 391 34.36 -9.62 -4.55
CA VAL A 391 33.61 -9.57 -3.29
C VAL A 391 32.28 -10.33 -3.43
N CYS A 392 31.64 -10.59 -2.30
CA CYS A 392 30.37 -11.32 -2.24
C CYS A 392 29.17 -10.37 -2.15
N GLY A 393 27.99 -10.88 -2.49
CA GLY A 393 26.70 -10.31 -2.14
C GLY A 393 26.02 -11.15 -1.07
N VAL A 394 25.18 -10.51 -0.26
CA VAL A 394 24.22 -11.16 0.63
C VAL A 394 22.84 -10.61 0.32
N LEU A 395 21.83 -11.48 0.25
CA LEU A 395 20.47 -11.05 -0.02
C LEU A 395 19.73 -10.78 1.29
N LEU A 396 19.15 -9.59 1.41
CA LEU A 396 18.34 -9.12 2.52
C LEU A 396 16.91 -8.83 2.06
N ASP A 397 15.98 -8.80 3.00
CA ASP A 397 14.58 -8.42 2.75
C ASP A 397 14.37 -6.89 2.67
N ASP A 398 13.53 -6.44 1.71
CA ASP A 398 13.04 -5.05 1.59
C ASP A 398 11.51 -5.07 1.41
N ALA A 399 10.81 -5.60 2.41
CA ALA A 399 9.36 -5.66 2.43
C ALA A 399 8.70 -4.27 2.30
N CYS A 400 9.31 -3.21 2.83
CA CYS A 400 8.76 -1.85 2.76
C CYS A 400 8.64 -1.37 1.31
N TYR A 401 9.71 -1.51 0.52
CA TYR A 401 9.64 -1.21 -0.92
C TYR A 401 8.57 -2.05 -1.61
N ARG A 402 8.49 -3.35 -1.29
CA ARG A 402 7.53 -4.25 -1.90
C ARG A 402 6.07 -3.85 -1.64
N LEU A 403 5.72 -3.47 -0.41
CA LEU A 403 4.37 -3.01 -0.08
C LEU A 403 4.03 -1.72 -0.82
N ARG A 404 4.92 -0.72 -0.82
CA ARG A 404 4.69 0.55 -1.53
C ARG A 404 4.57 0.36 -3.03
N HIS A 405 5.47 -0.42 -3.63
CA HIS A 405 5.43 -0.74 -5.05
C HIS A 405 4.08 -1.34 -5.45
N LEU A 406 3.62 -2.38 -4.75
CA LEU A 406 2.36 -3.04 -5.05
C LEU A 406 1.14 -2.14 -4.82
N ARG A 407 1.11 -1.36 -3.73
CA ARG A 407 0.07 -0.36 -3.49
C ARG A 407 0.00 0.62 -4.66
N GLN A 408 1.13 1.18 -5.08
CA GLN A 408 1.21 2.13 -6.18
C GLN A 408 0.73 1.52 -7.51
N ARG A 409 0.97 0.22 -7.75
CA ARG A 409 0.42 -0.48 -8.93
C ARG A 409 -1.10 -0.59 -8.88
N VAL A 410 -1.69 -0.79 -7.69
CA VAL A 410 -3.15 -0.77 -7.53
C VAL A 410 -3.70 0.64 -7.80
N ASP A 411 -3.05 1.68 -7.29
CA ASP A 411 -3.47 3.08 -7.53
C ASP A 411 -3.37 3.44 -9.03
N THR A 412 -2.31 3.00 -9.71
CA THR A 412 -2.15 3.11 -11.18
C THR A 412 -3.32 2.47 -11.93
N CYS A 413 -3.79 1.30 -11.47
CA CYS A 413 -4.92 0.61 -12.09
C CYS A 413 -6.23 1.42 -11.96
N GLN A 414 -6.47 2.05 -10.80
CA GLN A 414 -7.65 2.90 -10.59
C GLN A 414 -7.66 4.08 -11.57
N GLN A 415 -6.52 4.74 -11.74
CA GLN A 415 -6.38 5.84 -12.68
C GLN A 415 -6.60 5.39 -14.12
N LEU A 416 -6.05 4.24 -14.49
CA LEU A 416 -6.25 3.66 -15.82
C LEU A 416 -7.72 3.36 -16.12
N PHE A 417 -8.50 2.90 -15.14
CA PHE A 417 -9.94 2.73 -15.32
C PHE A 417 -10.64 4.06 -15.62
N ALA A 418 -10.29 5.13 -14.89
CA ALA A 418 -10.81 6.46 -15.15
C ALA A 418 -10.41 6.99 -16.55
N LEU A 419 -9.16 6.78 -16.97
CA LEU A 419 -8.69 7.16 -18.30
C LEU A 419 -9.40 6.35 -19.40
N CYS A 420 -9.63 5.05 -19.20
CA CYS A 420 -10.40 4.21 -20.12
C CYS A 420 -11.84 4.70 -20.26
N ALA A 421 -12.46 5.19 -19.18
CA ALA A 421 -13.79 5.76 -19.21
C ALA A 421 -13.83 7.06 -20.01
N ARG A 422 -12.91 8.00 -19.75
CA ARG A 422 -12.77 9.24 -20.52
C ARG A 422 -12.55 8.96 -22.01
N HIS A 423 -11.67 8.01 -22.32
CA HIS A 423 -11.43 7.58 -23.69
C HIS A 423 -12.69 7.01 -24.34
N SER A 424 -13.47 6.19 -23.61
CA SER A 424 -14.68 5.57 -24.12
C SER A 424 -15.77 6.60 -24.48
N VAL A 425 -15.92 7.65 -23.68
CA VAL A 425 -16.89 8.75 -23.91
C VAL A 425 -16.66 9.47 -25.24
N LEU A 426 -15.44 9.43 -25.79
CA LEU A 426 -15.14 10.03 -27.10
C LEU A 426 -15.81 9.27 -28.27
N HIS A 427 -16.29 8.05 -28.05
CA HIS A 427 -16.98 7.28 -29.08
C HIS A 427 -18.48 7.62 -29.14
N PRO A 428 -19.03 7.97 -30.33
CA PRO A 428 -20.43 8.39 -30.47
C PRO A 428 -21.48 7.39 -29.95
N HIS A 429 -21.15 6.09 -29.99
CA HIS A 429 -22.06 5.01 -29.60
C HIS A 429 -21.70 4.36 -28.27
N HIS A 430 -20.88 5.00 -27.43
CA HIS A 430 -20.42 4.46 -26.15
C HIS A 430 -21.56 3.94 -25.25
N ALA A 431 -22.56 4.77 -24.97
CA ALA A 431 -23.65 4.40 -24.07
C ALA A 431 -24.43 3.17 -24.55
N CYS A 432 -24.71 3.10 -25.87
CA CYS A 432 -25.36 1.93 -26.48
C CYS A 432 -24.47 0.69 -26.41
N ALA A 433 -23.17 0.84 -26.71
CA ALA A 433 -22.22 -0.25 -26.65
C ALA A 433 -22.06 -0.80 -25.22
N LEU A 434 -22.07 0.07 -24.21
CA LEU A 434 -22.01 -0.31 -22.80
C LEU A 434 -23.22 -1.13 -22.37
N LEU A 435 -24.43 -0.72 -22.77
CA LEU A 435 -25.65 -1.49 -22.52
C LEU A 435 -25.60 -2.87 -23.20
N VAL A 436 -25.17 -2.93 -24.45
CA VAL A 436 -24.99 -4.21 -25.17
C VAL A 436 -23.93 -5.08 -24.47
N GLN A 437 -22.82 -4.49 -24.04
CA GLN A 437 -21.76 -5.19 -23.33
C GLN A 437 -22.24 -5.80 -22.00
N GLN A 438 -23.08 -5.09 -21.25
CA GLN A 438 -23.55 -5.55 -19.94
C GLN A 438 -24.74 -6.50 -20.02
N LEU A 439 -25.64 -6.30 -20.99
CA LEU A 439 -26.92 -7.02 -21.04
C LEU A 439 -26.97 -8.12 -22.11
N VAL A 440 -26.19 -8.02 -23.19
CA VAL A 440 -26.28 -8.92 -24.36
C VAL A 440 -25.04 -9.80 -24.48
N VAL A 441 -23.85 -9.22 -24.37
CA VAL A 441 -22.58 -9.96 -24.53
C VAL A 441 -22.39 -11.10 -23.51
N PRO A 442 -22.75 -10.99 -22.22
CA PRO A 442 -22.50 -12.05 -21.26
C PRO A 442 -23.37 -13.28 -21.53
N ARG A 443 -22.80 -14.48 -21.43
CA ARG A 443 -23.54 -15.76 -21.57
C ARG A 443 -24.51 -16.02 -20.42
N SER A 444 -24.21 -15.45 -19.26
CA SER A 444 -25.02 -15.58 -18.06
C SER A 444 -25.04 -14.26 -17.30
N ILE A 445 -26.18 -13.92 -16.70
CA ILE A 445 -26.32 -12.77 -15.80
C ILE A 445 -26.76 -13.33 -14.45
N ARG A 446 -25.99 -13.07 -13.39
CA ARG A 446 -26.27 -13.56 -12.02
C ARG A 446 -26.44 -15.09 -11.93
N GLY A 447 -25.67 -15.82 -12.73
CA GLY A 447 -25.68 -17.30 -12.75
C GLY A 447 -26.87 -17.94 -13.48
N GLN A 448 -27.74 -17.15 -14.12
CA GLN A 448 -28.76 -17.65 -15.05
C GLN A 448 -28.31 -17.43 -16.49
N GLU A 449 -28.68 -18.35 -17.39
CA GLU A 449 -28.44 -18.19 -18.82
C GLU A 449 -29.06 -16.88 -19.32
N ASN A 450 -28.30 -16.10 -20.08
CA ASN A 450 -28.77 -14.83 -20.59
C ASN A 450 -29.55 -15.04 -21.90
N PRO A 451 -30.89 -14.85 -21.92
CA PRO A 451 -31.68 -15.05 -23.13
C PRO A 451 -31.31 -14.06 -24.24
N LEU A 452 -30.79 -12.89 -23.88
CA LEU A 452 -30.34 -11.88 -24.84
C LEU A 452 -29.05 -12.28 -25.55
N HIS A 453 -28.25 -13.18 -24.97
CA HIS A 453 -26.97 -13.60 -25.56
C HIS A 453 -27.14 -14.27 -26.92
N ALA A 454 -28.27 -14.92 -27.19
CA ALA A 454 -28.57 -15.49 -28.50
C ALA A 454 -28.52 -14.43 -29.63
N ALA A 455 -28.76 -13.16 -29.33
CA ALA A 455 -28.64 -12.07 -30.29
C ALA A 455 -27.19 -11.83 -30.77
N MET A 456 -26.18 -12.23 -29.98
CA MET A 456 -24.76 -12.12 -30.38
C MET A 456 -24.43 -12.94 -31.63
N ALA A 457 -25.18 -14.02 -31.91
CA ALA A 457 -25.03 -14.79 -33.14
C ALA A 457 -25.34 -13.98 -34.40
N LYS A 458 -26.16 -12.92 -34.28
CA LYS A 458 -26.53 -12.02 -35.38
C LYS A 458 -25.49 -10.92 -35.65
N LEU A 459 -24.56 -10.70 -34.73
CA LEU A 459 -23.50 -9.71 -34.85
C LEU A 459 -22.26 -10.32 -35.53
N HIS A 460 -21.89 -9.76 -36.68
CA HIS A 460 -20.60 -10.05 -37.33
C HIS A 460 -19.43 -9.47 -36.54
N GLU A 461 -18.22 -9.97 -36.83
CA GLU A 461 -17.00 -9.58 -36.12
C GLU A 461 -16.76 -8.05 -36.05
N PRO A 462 -16.99 -7.24 -37.10
CA PRO A 462 -16.84 -5.78 -37.00
C PRO A 462 -17.74 -5.15 -35.93
N GLY A 463 -18.98 -5.63 -35.78
CA GLY A 463 -19.89 -5.16 -34.73
C GLY A 463 -19.42 -5.55 -33.33
N ARG A 464 -18.86 -6.77 -33.18
CA ARG A 464 -18.26 -7.23 -31.92
C ARG A 464 -17.02 -6.40 -31.55
N ARG A 465 -16.17 -6.09 -32.52
CA ARG A 465 -15.02 -5.19 -32.34
C ARG A 465 -15.47 -3.79 -31.95
N ALA A 466 -16.52 -3.25 -32.60
CA ALA A 466 -17.08 -1.94 -32.26
C ALA A 466 -17.57 -1.86 -30.80
N ILE A 467 -18.19 -2.93 -30.28
CA ILE A 467 -18.55 -3.01 -28.85
C ILE A 467 -17.30 -2.88 -27.98
N ASN A 468 -16.26 -3.66 -28.26
CA ASN A 468 -15.00 -3.61 -27.49
C ASN A 468 -14.32 -2.24 -27.57
N GLN A 469 -14.32 -1.60 -28.75
CA GLN A 469 -13.75 -0.27 -28.97
C GLN A 469 -14.47 0.79 -28.15
N CYS A 470 -15.80 0.87 -28.31
CA CYS A 470 -16.62 1.88 -27.65
C CYS A 470 -16.64 1.74 -26.12
N THR A 471 -16.18 0.63 -25.56
CA THR A 471 -16.19 0.37 -24.10
C THR A 471 -14.79 0.19 -23.51
N ALA A 472 -13.73 0.38 -24.32
CA ALA A 472 -12.34 0.13 -23.96
C ALA A 472 -12.09 -1.25 -23.29
N THR A 473 -12.83 -2.28 -23.74
CA THR A 473 -12.86 -3.59 -23.07
C THR A 473 -11.48 -4.25 -23.02
N VAL A 474 -10.70 -4.15 -24.09
CA VAL A 474 -9.38 -4.79 -24.19
C VAL A 474 -8.40 -4.17 -23.19
N GLN A 475 -8.40 -2.84 -23.10
CA GLN A 475 -7.59 -2.07 -22.14
C GLN A 475 -7.99 -2.42 -20.71
N ARG A 476 -9.28 -2.29 -20.39
CA ARG A 476 -9.82 -2.56 -19.05
C ARG A 476 -9.58 -4.00 -18.61
N ALA A 477 -9.64 -4.97 -19.52
CA ALA A 477 -9.37 -6.38 -19.20
C ALA A 477 -7.92 -6.62 -18.74
N VAL A 478 -6.96 -5.88 -19.28
CA VAL A 478 -5.56 -5.94 -18.83
C VAL A 478 -5.43 -5.30 -17.44
N VAL A 479 -6.01 -4.12 -17.24
CA VAL A 479 -5.98 -3.38 -15.96
C VAL A 479 -6.60 -4.23 -14.84
N TRP A 480 -7.76 -4.84 -15.09
CA TRP A 480 -8.46 -5.69 -14.12
C TRP A 480 -7.62 -6.88 -13.66
N ARG A 481 -7.00 -7.61 -14.60
CA ARG A 481 -6.12 -8.74 -14.27
C ARG A 481 -4.89 -8.30 -13.48
N HIS A 482 -4.34 -7.13 -13.82
CA HIS A 482 -3.19 -6.59 -13.12
C HIS A 482 -3.53 -6.18 -11.69
N MET A 483 -4.64 -5.45 -11.49
CA MET A 483 -5.10 -5.04 -10.17
C MET A 483 -5.26 -6.24 -9.23
N LEU A 484 -5.91 -7.31 -9.71
CA LEU A 484 -6.04 -8.56 -8.94
C LEU A 484 -4.67 -9.18 -8.63
N SER A 485 -3.76 -9.24 -9.60
CA SER A 485 -2.43 -9.83 -9.40
C SER A 485 -1.58 -9.03 -8.40
N ALA A 486 -1.66 -7.69 -8.44
CA ALA A 486 -0.97 -6.81 -7.51
C ALA A 486 -1.55 -6.93 -6.09
N GLN A 487 -2.88 -7.00 -5.94
CA GLN A 487 -3.54 -7.26 -4.66
C GLN A 487 -3.19 -8.64 -4.09
N ASP A 488 -3.16 -9.68 -4.92
CA ASP A 488 -2.77 -11.04 -4.50
C ASP A 488 -1.32 -11.08 -4.03
N ALA A 489 -0.41 -10.40 -4.74
CA ALA A 489 0.97 -10.23 -4.32
C ALA A 489 1.09 -9.44 -3.01
N LEU A 490 0.24 -8.43 -2.80
CA LEU A 490 0.23 -7.61 -1.59
C LEU A 490 -0.21 -8.43 -0.37
N VAL A 491 -1.25 -9.25 -0.53
CA VAL A 491 -1.66 -10.23 0.50
C VAL A 491 -0.57 -11.26 0.78
N ALA A 492 0.12 -11.75 -0.26
CA ALA A 492 1.22 -12.70 -0.08
C ALA A 492 2.39 -12.10 0.72
N SER A 493 2.75 -10.84 0.45
CA SER A 493 3.77 -10.11 1.20
C SER A 493 3.35 -9.87 2.66
N LEU A 494 2.13 -9.38 2.92
CA LEU A 494 1.64 -9.11 4.28
C LEU A 494 1.52 -10.34 5.18
N LYS A 495 1.55 -11.55 4.62
CA LYS A 495 1.56 -12.82 5.39
C LYS A 495 2.96 -13.26 5.84
N GLN A 496 4.02 -12.60 5.38
CA GLN A 496 5.38 -12.97 5.73
C GLN A 496 5.74 -12.39 7.10
N SER A 497 6.31 -13.20 7.98
CA SER A 497 6.75 -12.76 9.31
C SER A 497 7.79 -11.63 9.25
N ALA A 498 8.67 -11.64 8.25
CA ALA A 498 9.62 -10.55 8.01
C ALA A 498 8.92 -9.22 7.70
N THR A 499 7.81 -9.26 6.94
CA THR A 499 7.00 -8.07 6.67
C THR A 499 6.30 -7.58 7.94
N GLU A 500 5.78 -8.46 8.79
CA GLU A 500 5.21 -8.06 10.09
C GLU A 500 6.25 -7.37 10.98
N GLN A 501 7.47 -7.92 11.07
CA GLN A 501 8.56 -7.30 11.82
C GLN A 501 9.04 -5.99 11.18
N MET A 502 9.01 -5.86 9.86
CA MET A 502 9.27 -4.58 9.17
C MET A 502 8.19 -3.54 9.50
N LEU A 503 6.91 -3.91 9.54
CA LEU A 503 5.85 -3.02 10.00
C LEU A 503 6.09 -2.59 11.46
N ALA A 504 6.54 -3.50 12.32
CA ALA A 504 6.93 -3.16 13.68
C ALA A 504 8.09 -2.16 13.75
N ASP A 505 9.01 -2.17 12.78
CA ASP A 505 10.09 -1.17 12.70
C ASP A 505 9.49 0.25 12.53
N HIS A 506 8.57 0.43 11.59
CA HIS A 506 7.89 1.70 11.31
C HIS A 506 6.93 2.12 12.45
N LEU A 507 6.18 1.18 13.00
CA LEU A 507 5.22 1.45 14.08
C LEU A 507 5.86 1.64 15.46
N SER A 508 7.18 1.42 15.56
CA SER A 508 7.98 1.74 16.74
C SER A 508 8.70 3.09 16.64
N LEU A 509 8.46 3.88 15.59
CA LEU A 509 8.92 5.29 15.51
C LEU A 509 8.17 6.17 16.52
N GLU A 510 8.59 7.41 16.74
CA GLU A 510 7.95 8.34 17.68
C GLU A 510 7.41 9.58 16.97
N GLY A 511 6.48 10.28 17.61
CA GLY A 511 5.96 11.54 17.09
C GLY A 511 5.25 11.38 15.74
N PHE A 512 5.50 12.32 14.83
CA PHE A 512 4.77 12.40 13.57
C PHE A 512 5.12 11.25 12.61
N ASP A 513 6.32 10.69 12.71
CA ASP A 513 6.72 9.51 11.93
C ASP A 513 5.81 8.30 12.22
N TYR A 514 5.37 8.14 13.47
CA TYR A 514 4.44 7.07 13.84
C TYR A 514 3.03 7.31 13.26
N VAL A 515 2.53 8.56 13.29
CA VAL A 515 1.26 8.93 12.65
C VAL A 515 1.31 8.63 11.15
N ALA A 516 2.42 8.98 10.51
CA ALA A 516 2.63 8.77 9.08
C ALA A 516 2.71 7.28 8.72
N ALA A 517 3.45 6.49 9.49
CA ALA A 517 3.51 5.04 9.31
C ALA A 517 2.13 4.38 9.45
N MET A 518 1.35 4.76 10.46
CA MET A 518 -0.03 4.28 10.66
C MET A 518 -0.94 4.69 9.49
N TYR A 519 -0.82 5.92 9.01
CA TYR A 519 -1.60 6.42 7.87
C TYR A 519 -1.29 5.64 6.59
N GLU A 520 -0.03 5.45 6.24
CA GLU A 520 0.37 4.71 5.03
C GLU A 520 -0.01 3.22 5.10
N LEU A 521 0.13 2.59 6.28
CA LEU A 521 -0.34 1.22 6.47
C LEU A 521 -1.87 1.12 6.33
N SER A 522 -2.63 2.06 6.92
CA SER A 522 -4.10 2.07 6.80
C SER A 522 -4.55 2.17 5.34
N ARG A 523 -3.91 3.04 4.54
CA ARG A 523 -4.17 3.19 3.10
C ARG A 523 -3.85 1.93 2.34
N THR A 524 -2.69 1.33 2.60
CA THR A 524 -2.27 0.08 1.97
C THR A 524 -3.32 -1.02 2.19
N LEU A 525 -3.82 -1.16 3.42
CA LEU A 525 -4.85 -2.15 3.75
C LEU A 525 -6.20 -1.83 3.10
N ALA A 526 -6.58 -0.56 2.98
CA ALA A 526 -7.81 -0.17 2.28
C ALA A 526 -7.82 -0.61 0.81
N THR A 527 -6.66 -0.59 0.13
CA THR A 527 -6.57 -1.05 -1.27
C THR A 527 -6.88 -2.53 -1.45
N LEU A 528 -6.73 -3.37 -0.42
CA LEU A 528 -7.04 -4.80 -0.47
C LEU A 528 -8.53 -5.10 -0.47
N ALA A 529 -9.35 -4.18 0.04
CA ALA A 529 -10.80 -4.35 0.09
C ALA A 529 -11.49 -4.03 -1.24
N LEU A 530 -10.80 -3.31 -2.13
CA LEU A 530 -11.33 -2.84 -3.41
C LEU A 530 -11.55 -4.00 -4.38
N LEU A 531 -12.74 -4.06 -4.96
CA LEU A 531 -13.01 -4.88 -6.14
C LEU A 531 -12.75 -4.03 -7.38
N PRO A 532 -12.22 -4.60 -8.48
CA PRO A 532 -12.02 -3.84 -9.71
C PRO A 532 -13.31 -3.19 -10.23
N SER A 533 -14.48 -3.81 -10.06
CA SER A 533 -15.75 -3.18 -10.47
C SER A 533 -16.15 -1.96 -9.62
N ASN A 534 -15.64 -1.83 -8.40
CA ASN A 534 -15.88 -0.65 -7.56
C ASN A 534 -15.13 0.58 -8.10
N VAL A 535 -14.06 0.37 -8.86
CA VAL A 535 -13.19 1.43 -9.38
C VAL A 535 -13.22 1.53 -10.91
N ASP A 536 -13.87 0.57 -11.58
CA ASP A 536 -14.17 0.61 -13.02
C ASP A 536 -15.58 1.18 -13.27
N PRO A 537 -15.70 2.46 -13.68
CA PRO A 537 -16.99 3.12 -13.86
C PRO A 537 -17.83 2.49 -14.99
N LEU A 538 -17.21 1.70 -15.87
CA LEU A 538 -17.86 1.03 -16.98
C LEU A 538 -18.23 -0.43 -16.66
N ALA A 539 -18.04 -0.91 -15.43
CA ALA A 539 -18.46 -2.25 -14.98
C ALA A 539 -19.38 -2.27 -13.74
N PRO A 540 -20.44 -1.43 -13.66
CA PRO A 540 -21.36 -1.40 -12.51
C PRO A 540 -22.07 -2.74 -12.20
N GLY A 541 -22.05 -3.69 -13.15
CA GLY A 541 -22.61 -5.02 -12.97
C GLY A 541 -21.68 -6.01 -12.25
N GLY A 542 -20.41 -5.67 -12.03
CA GLY A 542 -19.40 -6.58 -11.48
C GLY A 542 -18.76 -7.53 -12.51
N ASP A 543 -19.22 -7.47 -13.76
CA ASP A 543 -18.82 -8.38 -14.84
C ASP A 543 -18.43 -7.57 -16.08
N MET A 544 -17.44 -8.08 -16.82
CA MET A 544 -16.98 -7.54 -18.10
C MET A 544 -16.67 -8.69 -19.05
N VAL A 545 -17.22 -8.66 -20.26
CA VAL A 545 -17.01 -9.72 -21.26
C VAL A 545 -16.49 -9.13 -22.56
N ASP A 546 -15.45 -9.74 -23.11
CA ASP A 546 -14.93 -9.43 -24.44
C ASP A 546 -15.93 -9.92 -25.50
N ALA A 547 -16.46 -9.00 -26.30
CA ALA A 547 -17.47 -9.31 -27.31
C ALA A 547 -16.95 -10.15 -28.49
N VAL A 548 -15.64 -10.14 -28.74
CA VAL A 548 -14.98 -10.89 -29.81
C VAL A 548 -14.62 -12.29 -29.34
N THR A 549 -13.91 -12.41 -28.22
CA THR A 549 -13.41 -13.70 -27.71
C THR A 549 -14.42 -14.43 -26.85
N GLY A 550 -15.42 -13.73 -26.29
CA GLY A 550 -16.37 -14.26 -25.32
C GLY A 550 -15.79 -14.53 -23.94
N VAL A 551 -14.52 -14.15 -23.70
CA VAL A 551 -13.86 -14.34 -22.40
C VAL A 551 -14.38 -13.29 -21.43
N GLY A 552 -14.93 -13.75 -20.31
CA GLY A 552 -15.42 -12.91 -19.22
C GLY A 552 -14.38 -12.69 -18.11
N LEU A 553 -14.51 -11.57 -17.42
CA LEU A 553 -13.93 -11.23 -16.14
C LEU A 553 -15.09 -10.85 -15.22
N TRP A 554 -15.02 -11.29 -13.96
CA TRP A 554 -16.07 -11.03 -12.98
C TRP A 554 -15.44 -10.91 -11.60
N ASP A 555 -16.10 -10.15 -10.75
CA ASP A 555 -15.73 -10.10 -9.35
C ASP A 555 -15.96 -11.45 -8.66
N GLN A 556 -14.99 -11.83 -7.83
CA GLN A 556 -15.21 -12.93 -6.90
C GLN A 556 -16.20 -12.49 -5.83
N ALA A 557 -17.05 -13.42 -5.37
CA ALA A 557 -17.98 -13.14 -4.28
C ALA A 557 -17.28 -12.64 -3.00
N VAL A 558 -16.03 -13.07 -2.78
CA VAL A 558 -15.11 -12.52 -1.77
C VAL A 558 -13.69 -12.60 -2.33
N SER A 559 -13.00 -11.47 -2.43
CA SER A 559 -11.60 -11.43 -2.87
C SER A 559 -10.64 -12.00 -1.81
N LEU A 560 -9.41 -12.35 -2.21
CA LEU A 560 -8.37 -12.77 -1.27
C LEU A 560 -8.02 -11.66 -0.27
N GLY A 561 -7.96 -10.41 -0.72
CA GLY A 561 -7.76 -9.24 0.14
C GLY A 561 -8.88 -9.08 1.17
N GLN A 562 -10.14 -9.20 0.77
CA GLN A 562 -11.28 -9.15 1.71
C GLN A 562 -11.25 -10.28 2.73
N LYS A 563 -10.88 -11.52 2.33
CA LYS A 563 -10.71 -12.63 3.29
C LYS A 563 -9.60 -12.32 4.30
N PHE A 564 -8.45 -11.85 3.82
CA PHE A 564 -7.30 -11.51 4.65
C PHE A 564 -7.65 -10.40 5.65
N LEU A 565 -8.23 -9.29 5.19
CA LEU A 565 -8.63 -8.18 6.05
C LEU A 565 -9.67 -8.58 7.10
N ASN A 566 -10.69 -9.35 6.71
CA ASN A 566 -11.68 -9.82 7.68
C ASN A 566 -11.05 -10.76 8.73
N GLN A 567 -10.07 -11.58 8.34
CA GLN A 567 -9.33 -12.42 9.29
C GLN A 567 -8.48 -11.56 10.24
N ALA A 568 -7.64 -10.66 9.71
CA ALA A 568 -6.79 -9.78 10.50
C ALA A 568 -7.60 -8.89 11.47
N ALA A 569 -8.74 -8.35 11.03
CA ALA A 569 -9.61 -7.53 11.88
C ALA A 569 -10.42 -8.34 12.92
N SER A 570 -10.47 -9.67 12.81
CA SER A 570 -11.28 -10.53 13.69
C SER A 570 -10.45 -11.42 14.62
N ASP A 571 -9.21 -11.71 14.27
CA ASP A 571 -8.25 -12.47 15.07
C ASP A 571 -7.44 -11.51 15.97
N ASP A 572 -7.84 -11.40 17.23
CA ASP A 572 -7.18 -10.54 18.22
C ASP A 572 -5.80 -11.02 18.66
N THR A 573 -5.38 -12.21 18.22
CA THR A 573 -4.05 -12.78 18.48
C THR A 573 -3.06 -12.52 17.33
N SER A 574 -3.56 -12.09 16.17
CA SER A 574 -2.73 -11.79 15.00
C SER A 574 -1.82 -10.58 15.28
N PRO A 575 -0.52 -10.63 14.93
CA PRO A 575 0.39 -9.48 15.08
C PRO A 575 -0.15 -8.21 14.42
N LEU A 576 -0.68 -8.35 13.19
CA LEU A 576 -1.24 -7.23 12.45
C LEU A 576 -2.47 -6.62 13.16
N HIS A 577 -3.25 -7.43 13.89
CA HIS A 577 -4.36 -6.91 14.69
C HIS A 577 -3.88 -5.98 15.80
N LEU A 578 -2.89 -6.46 16.56
CA LEU A 578 -2.31 -5.76 17.71
C LEU A 578 -1.58 -4.47 17.30
N MET A 579 -1.11 -4.38 16.06
CA MET A 579 -0.49 -3.18 15.48
C MET A 579 -1.52 -2.10 15.13
N LEU A 580 -2.71 -2.49 14.69
CA LEU A 580 -3.67 -1.58 14.04
C LEU A 580 -4.83 -1.14 14.92
N TRP A 581 -5.28 -2.00 15.82
CA TRP A 581 -6.47 -1.75 16.64
C TRP A 581 -6.12 -1.77 18.13
N PRO A 582 -6.79 -0.93 18.94
CA PRO A 582 -6.68 -1.01 20.38
C PRO A 582 -7.34 -2.28 20.91
N GLU A 583 -6.84 -2.75 22.05
CA GLU A 583 -7.55 -3.75 22.85
C GLU A 583 -8.91 -3.18 23.28
N CYS A 584 -9.99 -3.90 22.96
CA CYS A 584 -11.34 -3.49 23.34
C CYS A 584 -12.23 -4.72 23.48
N ASP A 585 -12.85 -4.86 24.65
CA ASP A 585 -14.02 -5.70 24.85
C ASP A 585 -15.31 -4.88 24.76
N LEU A 586 -16.45 -5.57 24.73
CA LEU A 586 -17.75 -4.90 24.66
C LEU A 586 -18.04 -4.05 25.90
N GLN A 587 -17.57 -4.48 27.08
CA GLN A 587 -17.79 -3.75 28.31
C GLN A 587 -17.08 -2.38 28.26
N THR A 588 -15.87 -2.35 27.74
CA THR A 588 -15.07 -1.15 27.52
C THR A 588 -15.76 -0.21 26.53
N ALA A 589 -16.25 -0.71 25.40
CA ALA A 589 -16.94 0.10 24.39
C ALA A 589 -18.29 0.69 24.87
N CYS A 590 -18.94 0.04 25.84
CA CYS A 590 -20.18 0.51 26.45
C CYS A 590 -19.98 1.46 27.64
N ALA A 591 -18.77 1.51 28.21
CA ALA A 591 -18.43 2.43 29.30
C ALA A 591 -17.96 3.79 28.76
N PRO A 592 -18.15 4.90 29.51
CA PRO A 592 -17.50 6.17 29.20
C PRO A 592 -15.98 6.00 29.05
N TYR A 593 -15.38 6.66 28.07
CA TYR A 593 -13.93 6.59 27.89
C TYR A 593 -13.22 7.31 29.04
N VAL A 594 -12.14 6.70 29.52
CA VAL A 594 -11.24 7.31 30.50
C VAL A 594 -9.89 7.47 29.80
N VAL A 595 -9.46 8.72 29.66
CA VAL A 595 -8.13 9.01 29.10
C VAL A 595 -7.07 8.40 30.03
N PRO A 596 -6.12 7.61 29.50
CA PRO A 596 -5.04 7.06 30.29
C PRO A 596 -4.26 8.16 31.04
N VAL A 597 -3.90 7.87 32.30
CA VAL A 597 -3.10 8.80 33.14
C VAL A 597 -1.63 8.77 32.74
N THR A 598 -1.17 7.64 32.22
CA THR A 598 0.20 7.42 31.73
C THR A 598 0.17 7.15 30.25
N ASP A 599 1.13 7.73 29.54
CA ASP A 599 1.32 7.46 28.11
C ASP A 599 1.73 6.01 27.87
N ASP A 600 1.38 5.51 26.68
CA ASP A 600 1.76 4.19 26.22
C ASP A 600 3.29 4.13 26.05
N GLU A 601 3.92 3.18 26.73
CA GLU A 601 5.35 2.94 26.59
C GLU A 601 5.65 2.33 25.22
N ASN A 602 6.63 2.89 24.51
CA ASN A 602 7.15 2.28 23.28
C ASN A 602 8.05 1.08 23.62
N LYS A 603 7.52 -0.13 23.41
CA LYS A 603 8.22 -1.39 23.66
C LYS A 603 8.98 -1.93 22.45
N GLY A 604 8.96 -1.22 21.32
CA GLY A 604 9.60 -1.67 20.09
C GLY A 604 8.92 -2.87 19.41
N ASP A 605 7.67 -3.16 19.78
CA ASP A 605 6.88 -4.30 19.25
C ASP A 605 5.85 -3.87 18.19
N GLY A 606 5.79 -2.57 17.86
CA GLY A 606 4.89 -2.02 16.86
C GLY A 606 3.41 -2.02 17.24
N ARG A 607 3.06 -2.32 18.50
CA ARG A 607 1.66 -2.34 18.94
C ARG A 607 1.02 -0.95 18.84
N PHE A 608 -0.30 -0.96 18.72
CA PHE A 608 -1.11 0.24 18.68
C PHE A 608 -0.92 1.09 19.95
N ARG A 609 -0.31 2.26 19.81
CA ARG A 609 -0.13 3.27 20.87
C ARG A 609 -1.12 4.41 20.64
N ALA A 610 -2.17 4.44 21.44
CA ALA A 610 -3.27 5.39 21.27
C ALA A 610 -2.89 6.79 21.75
N THR A 611 -2.22 6.85 22.91
CA THR A 611 -1.79 8.11 23.53
C THR A 611 -0.82 8.89 22.65
N GLU A 612 0.06 8.20 21.92
CA GLU A 612 0.97 8.82 20.96
C GLU A 612 0.22 9.46 19.78
N LEU A 613 -0.80 8.79 19.24
CA LEU A 613 -1.66 9.35 18.19
C LEU A 613 -2.46 10.56 18.70
N ALA A 614 -2.98 10.48 19.93
CA ALA A 614 -3.77 11.54 20.54
C ALA A 614 -3.00 12.86 20.72
N ARG A 615 -1.66 12.81 20.86
CA ARG A 615 -0.82 14.03 20.90
C ARG A 615 -0.96 14.90 19.63
N PHE A 616 -1.37 14.29 18.52
CA PHE A 616 -1.57 14.95 17.23
C PHE A 616 -3.03 15.29 16.94
N GLU A 617 -3.95 15.08 17.88
CA GLU A 617 -5.35 15.49 17.71
C GLU A 617 -5.47 16.99 17.45
N THR A 618 -4.56 17.78 18.01
CA THR A 618 -4.65 19.24 17.97
C THR A 618 -3.37 19.94 17.48
N GLN A 619 -2.50 19.24 16.74
CA GLN A 619 -1.27 19.82 16.21
C GLN A 619 -1.48 20.44 14.81
N PRO A 620 -0.70 21.46 14.43
CA PRO A 620 -0.65 21.92 13.05
C PRO A 620 0.03 20.89 12.13
N ALA A 621 -0.11 21.06 10.81
CA ALA A 621 0.69 20.29 9.86
C ALA A 621 2.19 20.54 10.15
N PRO A 622 3.02 19.49 10.26
CA PRO A 622 4.46 19.68 10.35
C PRO A 622 5.01 20.14 8.99
N ASP A 623 6.16 20.82 9.03
CA ASP A 623 6.87 21.24 7.82
C ASP A 623 7.36 20.00 7.04
N PRO A 624 6.94 19.79 5.77
CA PRO A 624 7.38 18.66 4.96
C PRO A 624 8.91 18.59 4.77
N ILE A 625 9.59 19.73 4.74
CA ILE A 625 11.06 19.80 4.51
C ILE A 625 11.82 19.31 5.74
N ALA A 626 11.27 19.50 6.93
CA ALA A 626 11.88 19.07 8.18
C ALA A 626 11.72 17.56 8.46
N GLN A 627 10.96 16.83 7.63
CA GLN A 627 10.69 15.40 7.85
C GLN A 627 11.82 14.52 7.31
N VAL A 628 12.17 13.49 8.08
CA VAL A 628 13.29 12.59 7.77
C VAL A 628 12.84 11.33 7.03
N THR A 629 11.62 10.85 7.28
CA THR A 629 11.10 9.62 6.66
C THR A 629 10.20 9.93 5.47
N LEU A 630 10.18 9.03 4.47
CA LEU A 630 9.32 9.20 3.29
C LEU A 630 7.84 9.32 3.67
N ASP A 631 7.36 8.48 4.59
CA ASP A 631 5.97 8.48 5.02
C ASP A 631 5.62 9.82 5.68
N ALA A 632 6.48 10.34 6.57
CA ALA A 632 6.26 11.63 7.22
C ALA A 632 6.33 12.79 6.23
N THR A 633 7.34 12.82 5.34
CA THR A 633 7.41 13.83 4.28
C THR A 633 6.12 13.82 3.47
N THR A 634 5.63 12.65 3.07
CA THR A 634 4.41 12.47 2.27
C THR A 634 3.17 12.94 2.99
N LEU A 635 2.97 12.53 4.25
CA LEU A 635 1.79 12.91 5.01
C LEU A 635 1.81 14.41 5.35
N ALA A 636 2.95 14.95 5.78
CA ALA A 636 3.11 16.39 6.02
C ALA A 636 2.71 17.20 4.80
N ASN A 637 3.20 16.74 3.65
CA ASN A 637 2.82 17.23 2.34
C ASN A 637 1.29 17.18 2.14
N LEU A 638 0.66 16.01 2.30
CA LEU A 638 -0.79 15.86 2.08
C LEU A 638 -1.61 16.79 2.98
N LEU A 639 -1.13 17.02 4.20
CA LEU A 639 -1.73 17.93 5.17
C LEU A 639 -1.52 19.41 4.82
N ALA A 640 -0.39 19.75 4.19
CA ALA A 640 -0.06 21.11 3.77
C ALA A 640 -0.82 21.55 2.50
N GLY A 641 -1.09 20.63 1.57
CA GLY A 641 -1.82 20.92 0.34
C GLY A 641 -3.34 20.97 0.49
N ASP A 642 -4.02 21.63 -0.47
CA ASP A 642 -5.50 21.71 -0.53
C ASP A 642 -6.19 20.34 -0.65
N SER A 643 -5.44 19.27 -0.99
CA SER A 643 -5.99 17.94 -1.28
C SER A 643 -6.63 17.22 -0.08
N LEU A 644 -6.05 17.32 1.13
CA LEU A 644 -6.72 16.87 2.37
C LEU A 644 -7.52 18.00 3.02
N GLN A 645 -7.14 19.27 2.81
CA GLN A 645 -7.86 20.41 3.39
C GLN A 645 -9.27 20.58 2.81
N ASN A 646 -9.45 20.32 1.51
CA ASN A 646 -10.76 20.26 0.85
C ASN A 646 -11.56 19.01 1.24
N PHE A 647 -10.90 17.96 1.74
CA PHE A 647 -11.54 16.70 2.06
C PHE A 647 -12.09 16.65 3.50
N PHE A 648 -11.51 17.37 4.47
CA PHE A 648 -11.98 17.23 5.87
C PHE A 648 -12.11 18.46 6.79
N LEU A 649 -11.37 19.57 6.74
CA LEU A 649 -11.44 20.57 7.84
C LEU A 649 -11.12 22.03 7.45
N ILE A 650 -12.00 22.68 6.69
CA ILE A 650 -12.02 24.14 6.56
C ILE A 650 -12.80 24.73 7.75
N ASN A 651 -12.14 24.84 8.92
CA ASN A 651 -12.23 26.01 9.84
C ASN A 651 -11.75 25.83 11.29
N ASN A 652 -11.07 24.75 11.70
CA ASN A 652 -10.53 24.66 13.08
C ASN A 652 -9.01 24.40 13.18
N GLY A 653 -8.24 24.81 12.18
CA GLY A 653 -6.83 25.19 12.35
C GLY A 653 -5.79 24.12 12.66
N LYS A 654 -6.11 22.81 12.64
CA LYS A 654 -5.15 21.75 13.00
C LYS A 654 -5.21 20.58 12.01
N ALA A 655 -4.24 20.52 11.10
CA ALA A 655 -4.27 19.62 9.95
C ALA A 655 -4.11 18.14 10.33
N THR A 656 -3.39 17.81 11.41
CA THR A 656 -3.07 16.41 11.76
C THR A 656 -4.29 15.61 12.21
N THR A 657 -5.37 16.25 12.68
CA THR A 657 -6.65 15.58 12.95
C THR A 657 -7.20 14.86 11.71
N ALA A 658 -6.99 15.43 10.51
CA ALA A 658 -7.41 14.81 9.25
C ALA A 658 -6.67 13.48 8.99
N ALA A 659 -5.40 13.38 9.38
CA ALA A 659 -4.65 12.13 9.29
C ALA A 659 -5.21 11.06 10.24
N LEU A 660 -5.59 11.44 11.46
CA LEU A 660 -6.19 10.52 12.45
C LEU A 660 -7.56 10.01 11.99
N VAL A 661 -8.40 10.89 11.44
CA VAL A 661 -9.68 10.51 10.82
C VAL A 661 -9.43 9.56 9.64
N GLY A 662 -8.48 9.89 8.76
CA GLY A 662 -8.13 9.05 7.62
C GLY A 662 -7.66 7.64 8.03
N ILE A 663 -6.82 7.52 9.07
CA ILE A 663 -6.41 6.22 9.62
C ILE A 663 -7.64 5.40 10.03
N PHE A 664 -8.53 6.01 10.82
CA PHE A 664 -9.73 5.36 11.30
C PHE A 664 -10.65 4.92 10.14
N GLU A 665 -10.94 5.82 9.20
CA GLU A 665 -11.84 5.55 8.08
C GLU A 665 -11.33 4.43 7.18
N ASN A 666 -10.03 4.48 6.82
CA ASN A 666 -9.41 3.48 5.98
C ASN A 666 -9.54 2.09 6.60
N LEU A 667 -9.21 1.95 7.90
CA LEU A 667 -9.27 0.68 8.60
C LEU A 667 -10.70 0.19 8.81
N GLN A 668 -11.58 1.06 9.30
CA GLN A 668 -12.97 0.69 9.62
C GLN A 668 -13.75 0.34 8.34
N SER A 669 -13.63 1.15 7.30
CA SER A 669 -14.31 0.92 6.01
C SER A 669 -13.84 -0.37 5.35
N ALA A 670 -12.51 -0.60 5.32
CA ALA A 670 -11.94 -1.81 4.74
C ALA A 670 -12.35 -3.07 5.52
N ALA A 671 -12.29 -3.03 6.85
CA ALA A 671 -12.65 -4.17 7.70
C ALA A 671 -14.14 -4.50 7.65
N ASP A 672 -15.02 -3.50 7.71
CA ASP A 672 -16.47 -3.70 7.61
C ASP A 672 -16.87 -4.15 6.20
N GLY A 673 -16.34 -3.50 5.16
CA GLY A 673 -16.56 -3.90 3.76
C GLY A 673 -16.17 -5.36 3.50
N ALA A 674 -14.98 -5.75 3.97
CA ALA A 674 -14.48 -7.12 3.88
C ALA A 674 -15.39 -8.13 4.61
N ALA A 675 -15.82 -7.81 5.82
CA ALA A 675 -16.67 -8.71 6.59
C ALA A 675 -18.08 -8.86 6.01
N ASN A 676 -18.64 -7.77 5.47
CA ASN A 676 -19.92 -7.81 4.78
C ASN A 676 -19.86 -8.71 3.54
N ALA A 677 -18.76 -8.63 2.78
CA ALA A 677 -18.53 -9.51 1.64
C ALA A 677 -18.49 -10.99 2.08
N VAL A 678 -17.71 -11.31 3.12
CA VAL A 678 -17.61 -12.66 3.69
C VAL A 678 -18.96 -13.18 4.19
N ALA A 679 -19.73 -12.35 4.90
CA ALA A 679 -21.04 -12.70 5.43
C ALA A 679 -22.05 -12.98 4.29
N LYS A 680 -22.11 -12.08 3.30
CA LYS A 680 -22.99 -12.21 2.13
C LYS A 680 -22.66 -13.46 1.32
N ALA A 681 -21.39 -13.78 1.12
CA ALA A 681 -20.97 -14.98 0.40
C ALA A 681 -21.32 -16.26 1.18
N SER A 682 -21.06 -16.28 2.49
CA SER A 682 -21.41 -17.42 3.37
C SER A 682 -22.91 -17.68 3.37
N GLN A 683 -23.71 -16.62 3.39
CA GLN A 683 -25.17 -16.71 3.31
C GLN A 683 -25.66 -17.22 1.96
N THR A 684 -25.06 -16.75 0.87
CA THR A 684 -25.40 -17.21 -0.49
C THR A 684 -25.08 -18.70 -0.64
N LEU A 685 -23.95 -19.15 -0.12
CA LEU A 685 -23.56 -20.57 -0.09
C LEU A 685 -24.54 -21.41 0.75
N ALA A 686 -24.91 -20.94 1.95
CA ALA A 686 -25.88 -21.62 2.80
C ALA A 686 -27.28 -21.71 2.15
N SER A 687 -27.68 -20.65 1.44
CA SER A 687 -28.93 -20.60 0.69
C SER A 687 -28.90 -21.55 -0.51
N ALA A 688 -27.79 -21.63 -1.25
CA ALA A 688 -27.60 -22.58 -2.34
C ALA A 688 -27.63 -24.04 -1.85
N LYS A 689 -26.94 -24.36 -0.76
CA LYS A 689 -27.00 -25.70 -0.12
C LYS A 689 -28.41 -26.02 0.38
N GLY A 690 -29.09 -25.06 1.01
CA GLY A 690 -30.47 -25.22 1.46
C GLY A 690 -31.46 -25.42 0.30
N ASN A 691 -31.25 -24.75 -0.83
CA ASN A 691 -32.06 -24.90 -2.03
C ASN A 691 -31.77 -26.22 -2.75
N ALA A 692 -30.52 -26.68 -2.81
CA ALA A 692 -30.17 -28.01 -3.33
C ALA A 692 -30.80 -29.13 -2.48
N ASN A 693 -30.77 -29.01 -1.15
CA ASN A 693 -31.43 -29.95 -0.24
C ASN A 693 -32.97 -29.91 -0.34
N ARG A 694 -33.54 -28.76 -0.74
CA ARG A 694 -34.99 -28.59 -0.96
C ARG A 694 -35.43 -28.95 -2.37
N ALA A 695 -34.55 -28.94 -3.37
CA ALA A 695 -34.84 -29.50 -4.69
C ALA A 695 -35.12 -31.01 -4.61
N ASN A 696 -34.59 -31.70 -3.59
CA ASN A 696 -34.94 -33.07 -3.22
C ASN A 696 -36.25 -33.21 -2.41
N ALA A 697 -36.89 -32.12 -2.00
CA ALA A 697 -38.11 -32.13 -1.19
C ALA A 697 -39.09 -31.08 -1.70
N ASN A 698 -39.88 -31.46 -2.71
CA ASN A 698 -40.84 -30.53 -3.30
C ASN A 698 -42.05 -30.28 -2.39
N VAL A 699 -42.57 -29.06 -2.56
CA VAL A 699 -43.84 -28.47 -2.09
C VAL A 699 -43.84 -27.90 -0.66
N ARG A 700 -43.48 -26.61 -0.55
CA ARG A 700 -44.06 -25.69 0.45
C ARG A 700 -44.45 -24.37 -0.21
N SER A 701 -45.55 -23.79 0.25
CA SER A 701 -46.30 -22.71 -0.39
C SER A 701 -45.48 -21.40 -0.51
N ALA A 702 -45.87 -20.53 -1.45
CA ALA A 702 -45.24 -19.24 -1.67
C ALA A 702 -45.29 -18.31 -0.43
N ASN A 703 -46.31 -18.45 0.41
CA ASN A 703 -46.45 -17.69 1.66
C ASN A 703 -45.47 -18.17 2.74
N ASP A 704 -45.19 -19.47 2.83
CA ASP A 704 -44.14 -20.01 3.72
C ASP A 704 -42.75 -19.54 3.29
N ARG A 705 -42.52 -19.41 1.97
CA ARG A 705 -41.28 -18.86 1.43
C ARG A 705 -41.13 -17.37 1.77
N LEU A 706 -42.20 -16.58 1.65
CA LEU A 706 -42.18 -15.15 1.93
C LEU A 706 -42.04 -14.87 3.43
N ALA A 707 -42.74 -15.64 4.28
CA ALA A 707 -42.60 -15.57 5.74
C ALA A 707 -41.21 -16.04 6.21
N GLN A 708 -40.64 -17.11 5.62
CA GLN A 708 -39.26 -17.52 5.91
C GLN A 708 -38.23 -16.54 5.36
N MET A 709 -38.50 -15.89 4.22
CA MET A 709 -37.63 -14.87 3.65
C MET A 709 -37.65 -13.61 4.52
N GLN A 710 -38.82 -13.21 5.05
CA GLN A 710 -38.94 -12.16 6.06
C GLN A 710 -38.28 -12.54 7.39
N LYS A 711 -38.41 -13.80 7.85
CA LYS A 711 -37.72 -14.30 9.06
C LYS A 711 -36.20 -14.37 8.87
N ARG A 712 -35.73 -14.71 7.66
CA ARG A 712 -34.31 -14.67 7.28
C ARG A 712 -33.83 -13.23 7.18
N LEU A 713 -34.52 -12.35 6.46
CA LEU A 713 -34.19 -10.92 6.35
C LEU A 713 -34.20 -10.24 7.72
N GLY A 714 -35.10 -10.61 8.62
CA GLY A 714 -35.11 -10.17 10.02
C GLY A 714 -33.99 -10.78 10.87
N ALA A 715 -33.60 -12.04 10.63
CA ALA A 715 -32.43 -12.65 11.28
C ALA A 715 -31.09 -12.14 10.69
N ASN A 716 -31.10 -11.60 9.48
CA ASN A 716 -29.97 -10.98 8.80
C ASN A 716 -29.81 -9.50 9.16
N ALA A 717 -30.84 -8.89 9.76
CA ALA A 717 -30.85 -7.46 10.04
C ALA A 717 -29.88 -7.03 11.13
N ASP A 718 -29.43 -7.91 12.04
CA ASP A 718 -28.41 -7.55 13.03
C ASP A 718 -27.69 -8.78 13.61
N LYS A 719 -26.58 -9.15 13.00
CA LYS A 719 -25.37 -9.51 13.76
C LYS A 719 -24.26 -8.58 13.30
N ILE A 720 -24.47 -7.28 13.45
CA ILE A 720 -23.36 -6.35 13.58
C ILE A 720 -22.40 -6.99 14.58
N ASN A 721 -21.14 -7.23 14.19
CA ASN A 721 -20.17 -7.73 15.14
C ASN A 721 -19.93 -6.60 16.15
N VAL A 722 -20.67 -6.68 17.25
CA VAL A 722 -20.70 -5.69 18.32
C VAL A 722 -19.29 -5.44 18.86
N ASN A 723 -18.43 -6.47 18.88
CA ASN A 723 -17.03 -6.31 19.27
C ASN A 723 -16.24 -5.50 18.24
N ARG A 724 -16.49 -5.66 16.94
CA ARG A 724 -15.82 -4.87 15.90
C ARG A 724 -16.25 -3.40 15.91
N GLN A 725 -17.54 -3.13 16.04
CA GLN A 725 -18.02 -1.75 16.16
C GLN A 725 -17.56 -1.11 17.47
N GLY A 726 -17.55 -1.87 18.58
CA GLY A 726 -16.97 -1.44 19.84
C GLY A 726 -15.49 -1.07 19.71
N ARG A 727 -14.70 -1.88 18.99
CA ARG A 727 -13.30 -1.57 18.64
C ARG A 727 -13.15 -0.30 17.82
N GLY A 728 -13.98 -0.10 16.80
CA GLY A 728 -13.96 1.14 16.01
C GLY A 728 -14.22 2.37 16.89
N VAL A 729 -15.21 2.29 17.77
CA VAL A 729 -15.50 3.36 18.76
C VAL A 729 -14.32 3.57 19.72
N GLN A 730 -13.69 2.49 20.20
CA GLN A 730 -12.50 2.57 21.04
C GLN A 730 -11.32 3.22 20.33
N GLN A 731 -11.07 2.86 19.07
CA GLN A 731 -9.99 3.43 18.26
C GLN A 731 -10.18 4.94 18.07
N LEU A 732 -11.39 5.35 17.70
CA LEU A 732 -11.74 6.75 17.49
C LEU A 732 -11.54 7.58 18.77
N ARG A 733 -12.11 7.12 19.90
CA ARG A 733 -12.06 7.87 21.17
C ARG A 733 -10.67 7.84 21.82
N SER A 734 -9.84 6.85 21.51
CA SER A 734 -8.48 6.76 22.03
C SER A 734 -7.48 7.58 21.22
N MET A 735 -7.66 7.71 19.90
CA MET A 735 -6.87 8.60 19.04
C MET A 735 -7.31 10.06 19.11
N MET A 736 -8.58 10.32 19.40
CA MET A 736 -9.17 11.67 19.43
C MET A 736 -10.03 11.87 20.69
N PRO A 737 -9.41 11.89 21.89
CA PRO A 737 -10.12 12.04 23.15
C PRO A 737 -10.87 13.38 23.29
N GLU A 738 -10.39 14.49 22.73
CA GLU A 738 -11.07 15.79 22.81
C GLU A 738 -12.37 15.78 22.00
N HIS A 739 -12.35 15.22 20.78
CA HIS A 739 -13.51 15.22 19.89
C HIS A 739 -14.48 14.07 20.18
N PHE A 740 -13.98 12.90 20.57
CA PHE A 740 -14.78 11.67 20.64
C PHE A 740 -14.68 10.91 21.97
N GLY A 741 -13.92 11.39 22.96
CA GLY A 741 -13.82 10.76 24.28
C GLY A 741 -15.18 10.51 24.95
N ALA A 742 -16.14 11.40 24.74
CA ALA A 742 -17.48 11.25 25.32
C ALA A 742 -18.39 10.26 24.55
N ALA A 743 -17.91 9.61 23.49
CA ALA A 743 -18.68 8.67 22.69
C ALA A 743 -18.66 7.24 23.27
N PHE A 744 -19.83 6.59 23.33
CA PHE A 744 -19.97 5.21 23.84
C PHE A 744 -21.22 4.51 23.27
N LEU A 745 -21.23 3.17 23.34
CA LEU A 745 -22.34 2.35 22.89
C LEU A 745 -23.36 2.12 24.01
N ILE A 746 -24.63 2.42 23.77
CA ILE A 746 -25.74 2.05 24.67
C ILE A 746 -26.82 1.29 23.94
N ARG A 747 -27.60 0.50 24.70
CA ARG A 747 -28.79 -0.13 24.11
C ARG A 747 -29.79 0.95 23.72
N ARG A 748 -30.40 0.80 22.55
CA ARG A 748 -31.36 1.76 22.00
C ARG A 748 -32.51 2.07 22.96
N ASN A 749 -32.95 1.11 23.76
CA ASN A 749 -34.00 1.27 24.77
C ASN A 749 -33.56 2.07 26.02
N GLN A 750 -32.26 2.31 26.21
CA GLN A 750 -31.68 3.08 27.31
C GLN A 750 -31.31 4.52 26.91
N VAL A 751 -31.49 4.89 25.63
CA VAL A 751 -31.22 6.24 25.13
C VAL A 751 -32.18 7.25 25.77
N THR A 752 -31.63 8.28 26.39
CA THR A 752 -32.39 9.41 26.96
C THR A 752 -32.26 10.67 26.08
N PRO A 753 -33.10 11.71 26.26
CA PRO A 753 -32.99 12.98 25.54
C PRO A 753 -31.67 13.74 25.76
N GLN A 754 -30.86 13.33 26.74
CA GLN A 754 -29.52 13.88 27.01
C GLN A 754 -28.44 13.28 26.12
N HIS A 755 -28.77 12.25 25.35
CA HIS A 755 -27.87 11.61 24.40
C HIS A 755 -28.22 12.11 23.00
N TYR A 756 -27.18 12.40 22.22
CA TYR A 756 -27.28 12.57 20.78
C TYR A 756 -26.95 11.24 20.11
N VAL A 757 -27.89 10.68 19.36
CA VAL A 757 -27.70 9.41 18.64
C VAL A 757 -27.20 9.65 17.21
N PHE A 758 -25.97 9.23 16.95
CA PHE A 758 -25.36 9.33 15.64
C PHE A 758 -26.14 8.55 14.57
N GLY A 759 -26.38 9.19 13.42
CA GLY A 759 -26.98 8.56 12.24
C GLY A 759 -28.48 8.23 12.34
N LEU A 760 -29.18 8.53 13.45
CA LEU A 760 -30.59 8.19 13.65
C LEU A 760 -31.49 9.36 14.05
N GLU A 761 -30.99 10.32 14.85
CA GLU A 761 -31.81 11.47 15.29
C GLU A 761 -32.22 12.41 14.15
N ASP A 762 -31.43 12.45 13.08
CA ASP A 762 -31.57 13.42 11.98
C ASP A 762 -31.88 12.77 10.62
N LEU A 763 -32.23 11.48 10.61
CA LEU A 763 -32.79 10.84 9.41
C LEU A 763 -34.19 11.40 9.14
N PRO A 764 -34.58 11.59 7.86
CA PRO A 764 -35.93 12.02 7.53
C PRO A 764 -36.96 11.05 8.12
N GLY A 765 -37.87 11.56 8.95
CA GLY A 765 -39.05 10.80 9.34
C GLY A 765 -39.83 10.40 8.07
N ARG A 766 -40.48 9.23 8.08
CA ARG A 766 -41.28 8.73 6.93
C ARG A 766 -42.32 9.74 6.41
N GLU A 767 -42.67 10.76 7.18
CA GLU A 767 -43.56 11.87 6.81
C GLU A 767 -42.95 12.88 5.81
N SER A 768 -41.63 12.86 5.62
CA SER A 768 -40.89 13.73 4.69
C SER A 768 -40.53 13.06 3.35
N LEU A 769 -40.97 11.81 3.14
CA LEU A 769 -40.99 11.21 1.80
C LEU A 769 -42.11 11.89 0.99
N PRO A 770 -41.89 12.18 -0.32
CA PRO A 770 -42.93 12.80 -1.14
C PRO A 770 -44.22 11.97 -1.06
N LYS A 771 -45.35 12.63 -0.74
CA LYS A 771 -46.67 12.00 -0.56
C LYS A 771 -47.19 11.27 -1.81
N THR A 772 -46.58 11.48 -2.97
CA THR A 772 -46.92 10.77 -4.20
C THR A 772 -46.35 9.36 -4.18
N ARG A 773 -47.24 8.39 -3.96
CA ARG A 773 -46.99 6.99 -4.30
C ARG A 773 -46.92 6.89 -5.82
N TYR A 774 -45.77 6.44 -6.35
CA TYR A 774 -45.63 6.13 -7.78
C TYR A 774 -46.67 5.07 -8.18
N GLY A 775 -47.53 5.38 -9.16
CA GLY A 775 -48.48 4.43 -9.76
C GLY A 775 -49.99 4.61 -9.45
N GLU A 776 -50.45 5.74 -8.93
CA GLU A 776 -51.90 6.01 -8.83
C GLU A 776 -52.51 6.33 -10.20
N TYR A 777 -53.43 5.49 -10.68
CA TYR A 777 -54.25 5.80 -11.84
C TYR A 777 -55.36 6.77 -11.44
N LEU A 778 -55.36 7.94 -12.07
CA LEU A 778 -56.42 8.93 -11.94
C LEU A 778 -57.50 8.64 -12.98
N ARG A 779 -58.77 8.84 -12.59
CA ARG A 779 -59.86 8.99 -13.54
C ARG A 779 -59.66 10.25 -14.39
N PRO A 780 -60.34 10.36 -15.54
CA PRO A 780 -60.24 11.55 -16.41
C PRO A 780 -60.59 12.88 -15.73
N ASP A 781 -61.32 12.85 -14.62
CA ASP A 781 -61.69 14.01 -13.80
C ASP A 781 -60.67 14.35 -12.70
N GLY A 782 -59.57 13.59 -12.60
CA GLY A 782 -58.49 13.81 -11.63
C GLY A 782 -58.67 13.10 -10.28
N THR A 783 -59.66 12.20 -10.13
CA THR A 783 -59.87 11.43 -8.88
C THR A 783 -59.11 10.09 -8.88
N PRO A 784 -58.47 9.64 -7.77
CA PRO A 784 -57.76 8.35 -7.71
C PRO A 784 -58.69 7.13 -7.82
N PHE A 785 -58.24 6.06 -8.47
CA PHE A 785 -58.97 4.78 -8.53
C PHE A 785 -58.84 3.99 -7.20
N GLY A 786 -59.84 4.14 -6.32
CA GLY A 786 -60.11 3.23 -5.20
C GLY A 786 -59.56 3.65 -3.83
N ASP A 787 -60.48 3.86 -2.87
CA ASP A 787 -60.18 4.17 -1.47
C ASP A 787 -59.46 3.01 -0.76
N ILE A 788 -58.17 3.20 -0.46
CA ILE A 788 -57.49 2.48 0.62
C ILE A 788 -57.20 3.50 1.71
N ALA A 789 -57.80 3.30 2.88
CA ALA A 789 -57.72 4.24 4.00
C ALA A 789 -56.25 4.61 4.33
N PRO A 790 -55.96 5.89 4.63
CA PRO A 790 -54.62 6.33 5.00
C PRO A 790 -54.17 5.65 6.31
N PRO A 791 -52.87 5.32 6.47
CA PRO A 791 -52.37 4.84 7.75
C PRO A 791 -52.37 5.97 8.79
N HIS A 792 -52.57 5.60 10.05
CA HIS A 792 -52.66 6.54 11.18
C HIS A 792 -51.44 7.47 11.30
N PRO A 793 -51.65 8.77 11.54
CA PRO A 793 -50.59 9.71 11.86
C PRO A 793 -50.27 9.59 13.35
N SER A 794 -49.20 8.88 13.69
CA SER A 794 -48.42 9.12 14.92
C SER A 794 -47.26 8.12 15.04
N SER A 795 -46.04 8.58 14.77
CA SER A 795 -45.11 8.80 15.88
C SER A 795 -43.78 9.33 15.34
N THR A 796 -43.34 10.43 15.93
CA THR A 796 -41.93 10.85 16.05
C THR A 796 -41.11 9.86 16.91
N ARG A 797 -41.57 8.61 17.11
CA ARG A 797 -40.84 7.59 17.85
C ARG A 797 -40.01 6.79 16.88
N LEU A 798 -38.70 7.01 16.95
CA LEU A 798 -37.69 6.05 16.52
C LEU A 798 -38.12 4.62 16.95
N PRO A 799 -38.13 3.62 16.05
CA PRO A 799 -38.60 2.27 16.36
C PRO A 799 -37.87 1.68 17.57
N LYS A 800 -38.61 1.01 18.47
CA LYS A 800 -38.03 0.31 19.63
C LYS A 800 -37.36 -0.98 19.15
N GLY A 801 -36.04 -1.08 19.32
CA GLY A 801 -35.24 -2.30 19.11
C GLY A 801 -34.26 -2.50 20.27
N ASP A 802 -33.74 -3.71 20.44
CA ASP A 802 -32.77 -4.08 21.49
C ASP A 802 -31.31 -4.06 20.97
N HIS A 803 -31.04 -3.30 19.89
CA HIS A 803 -29.70 -3.14 19.31
C HIS A 803 -28.91 -2.01 19.99
N LEU A 804 -27.58 -2.06 19.86
CA LEU A 804 -26.69 -1.01 20.35
C LEU A 804 -26.66 0.17 19.38
N VAL A 805 -26.58 1.38 19.93
CA VAL A 805 -26.40 2.62 19.18
C VAL A 805 -25.23 3.42 19.78
N LEU A 806 -24.52 4.13 18.91
CA LEU A 806 -23.49 5.07 19.35
C LEU A 806 -24.13 6.37 19.79
N VAL A 807 -23.73 6.84 20.96
CA VAL A 807 -24.20 8.10 21.54
C VAL A 807 -23.05 8.95 22.03
N ILE A 808 -23.31 10.25 22.11
CA ILE A 808 -22.49 11.24 22.82
C ILE A 808 -23.41 12.14 23.64
N PRO A 809 -23.00 12.66 24.82
CA PRO A 809 -23.79 13.62 25.57
C PRO A 809 -24.13 14.84 24.70
N ARG A 810 -25.40 15.23 24.68
CA ARG A 810 -25.93 16.28 23.80
C ARG A 810 -25.34 17.67 24.11
N GLY A 811 -24.84 17.86 25.34
CA GLY A 811 -24.09 19.04 25.75
C GLY A 811 -22.63 19.08 25.27
N HIS A 812 -22.10 18.00 24.69
CA HIS A 812 -20.73 17.95 24.17
C HIS A 812 -20.59 18.81 22.91
N LYS A 813 -19.44 19.48 22.74
CA LYS A 813 -19.15 20.35 21.59
C LYS A 813 -19.40 19.63 20.26
N THR A 814 -18.87 18.43 20.10
CA THR A 814 -19.07 17.58 18.91
C THR A 814 -20.55 17.32 18.63
N ALA A 815 -21.35 17.02 19.67
CA ALA A 815 -22.78 16.73 19.51
C ALA A 815 -23.57 17.97 19.04
N GLN A 816 -23.23 19.14 19.60
CA GLN A 816 -23.87 20.41 19.23
C GLN A 816 -23.64 20.71 17.76
N VAL A 817 -22.39 20.64 17.32
CA VAL A 817 -22.06 21.04 15.96
C VAL A 817 -22.53 20.01 14.92
N VAL A 818 -22.43 18.70 15.20
CA VAL A 818 -23.04 17.68 14.32
C VAL A 818 -24.56 17.88 14.23
N GLY A 819 -25.22 18.20 15.34
CA GLY A 819 -26.64 18.51 15.37
C GLY A 819 -27.03 19.79 14.60
N ASP A 820 -26.23 20.85 14.70
CA ASP A 820 -26.45 22.12 13.96
C ASP A 820 -26.30 21.95 12.44
N MET A 821 -25.30 21.19 12.04
CA MET A 821 -25.05 20.85 10.66
C MET A 821 -26.16 19.98 10.06
N ASN A 822 -26.64 18.97 10.80
CA ASN A 822 -27.76 18.15 10.36
C ASN A 822 -29.06 18.96 10.20
N ARG A 823 -29.31 19.91 11.10
CA ARG A 823 -30.40 20.89 10.94
C ARG A 823 -30.23 21.74 9.68
N THR A 824 -29.00 22.12 9.35
CA THR A 824 -28.67 22.93 8.16
C THR A 824 -28.85 22.15 6.86
N LEU A 825 -28.35 20.92 6.79
CA LEU A 825 -28.57 19.96 5.70
C LEU A 825 -30.05 19.72 5.42
N LYS A 826 -30.82 19.50 6.48
CA LYS A 826 -32.26 19.25 6.38
C LYS A 826 -32.97 20.47 5.78
N LYS A 827 -32.67 21.68 6.26
CA LYS A 827 -33.20 22.93 5.70
C LYS A 827 -32.81 23.14 4.23
N ALA A 828 -31.55 22.85 3.86
CA ALA A 828 -31.07 22.97 2.49
C ALA A 828 -31.79 22.00 1.54
N ARG A 829 -32.02 20.76 1.98
CA ARG A 829 -32.78 19.76 1.21
C ARG A 829 -34.27 20.10 1.10
N GLU A 830 -34.89 20.57 2.18
CA GLU A 830 -36.29 21.02 2.16
C GLU A 830 -36.47 22.21 1.21
N ALA A 831 -35.51 23.12 1.15
CA ALA A 831 -35.49 24.23 0.19
C ALA A 831 -35.31 23.75 -1.27
N ALA A 832 -34.40 22.80 -1.52
CA ALA A 832 -34.21 22.21 -2.86
C ALA A 832 -35.43 21.42 -3.35
N GLY A 833 -36.11 20.70 -2.45
CA GLY A 833 -37.35 19.99 -2.75
C GLY A 833 -38.48 20.94 -3.18
N ALA A 834 -38.63 22.08 -2.50
CA ALA A 834 -39.63 23.10 -2.82
C ALA A 834 -39.38 23.78 -4.18
N VAL A 835 -38.11 23.96 -4.58
CA VAL A 835 -37.75 24.51 -5.90
C VAL A 835 -38.02 23.50 -7.02
N GLY A 836 -37.71 22.21 -6.80
CA GLY A 836 -38.01 21.15 -7.76
C GLY A 836 -39.51 20.87 -7.94
N ASP A 837 -40.35 21.13 -6.93
CA ASP A 837 -41.82 21.09 -7.08
C ASP A 837 -42.34 22.25 -7.96
N ALA A 838 -41.69 23.42 -7.92
CA ALA A 838 -42.04 24.57 -8.76
C ALA A 838 -41.67 24.37 -10.24
N GLU A 839 -40.53 23.74 -10.54
CA GLU A 839 -40.11 23.40 -11.91
C GLU A 839 -40.92 22.24 -12.52
N ARG A 840 -41.34 21.27 -11.70
CA ARG A 840 -42.22 20.14 -12.11
C ARG A 840 -43.60 20.59 -12.61
N GLY A 841 -44.03 21.80 -12.24
CA GLY A 841 -45.24 22.44 -12.80
C GLY A 841 -45.11 22.84 -14.27
N HIS A 842 -43.89 23.04 -14.79
CA HIS A 842 -43.65 23.48 -16.18
C HIS A 842 -43.26 22.35 -17.14
N VAL A 843 -42.67 21.25 -16.66
CA VAL A 843 -42.17 20.16 -17.52
C VAL A 843 -43.24 19.11 -17.90
N ARG A 844 -44.41 19.14 -17.23
CA ARG A 844 -45.52 18.17 -17.44
C ARG A 844 -46.17 18.17 -18.83
N ALA A 845 -45.67 18.95 -19.78
CA ALA A 845 -46.18 19.06 -21.14
C ALA A 845 -45.52 18.10 -22.16
N LYS A 846 -44.42 17.39 -21.84
CA LYS A 846 -43.80 16.46 -22.82
C LYS A 846 -43.17 15.21 -22.18
N SER A 847 -43.73 14.04 -22.53
CA SER A 847 -43.09 12.70 -22.57
C SER A 847 -43.04 11.82 -21.30
N GLY A 848 -44.21 11.35 -20.84
CA GLY A 848 -44.35 10.42 -19.70
C GLY A 848 -43.89 8.96 -19.88
N LEU A 849 -43.09 8.62 -20.90
CA LEU A 849 -42.58 7.24 -21.10
C LEU A 849 -41.08 7.11 -20.81
N SER A 850 -40.29 8.17 -21.00
CA SER A 850 -38.87 8.20 -20.62
C SER A 850 -38.71 8.22 -19.09
N GLU A 851 -39.58 8.99 -18.41
CA GLU A 851 -39.62 9.11 -16.95
C GLU A 851 -40.01 7.82 -16.21
N ALA A 852 -40.78 6.92 -16.83
CA ALA A 852 -41.16 5.65 -16.19
C ALA A 852 -39.99 4.65 -16.14
N ILE A 853 -39.08 4.72 -17.12
CA ILE A 853 -37.88 3.89 -17.19
C ILE A 853 -36.77 4.50 -16.33
N GLU A 854 -36.57 5.83 -16.42
CA GLU A 854 -35.63 6.55 -15.55
C GLU A 854 -36.06 6.52 -14.08
N GLY A 855 -37.35 6.56 -13.76
CA GLY A 855 -37.86 6.48 -12.39
C GLY A 855 -37.65 5.12 -11.73
N LEU A 856 -37.77 4.02 -12.49
CA LEU A 856 -37.55 2.68 -11.96
C LEU A 856 -36.04 2.36 -11.79
N ASP A 857 -35.19 2.90 -12.67
CA ASP A 857 -33.73 2.78 -12.56
C ASP A 857 -33.14 3.75 -11.53
N ALA A 858 -33.67 4.97 -11.40
CA ALA A 858 -33.26 5.95 -10.40
C ALA A 858 -33.63 5.52 -8.97
N GLU A 859 -34.71 4.77 -8.77
CA GLU A 859 -35.03 4.19 -7.45
C GLU A 859 -34.16 2.97 -7.11
N LYS A 860 -33.78 2.14 -8.08
CA LYS A 860 -32.89 0.98 -7.86
C LYS A 860 -31.40 1.33 -7.81
N ASN A 861 -30.99 2.43 -8.42
CA ASN A 861 -29.59 2.88 -8.50
C ASN A 861 -29.26 4.01 -7.53
N LYS A 862 -30.21 4.49 -6.71
CA LYS A 862 -29.87 5.33 -5.55
C LYS A 862 -28.95 4.53 -4.61
N ALA A 863 -27.70 4.96 -4.54
CA ALA A 863 -26.65 4.34 -3.73
C ALA A 863 -27.04 4.20 -2.24
N ALA A 864 -27.99 5.01 -1.75
CA ALA A 864 -28.62 4.84 -0.43
C ALA A 864 -29.20 3.43 -0.17
N TYR A 865 -29.58 2.69 -1.23
CA TYR A 865 -30.08 1.31 -1.12
C TYR A 865 -29.01 0.23 -1.36
N ARG A 866 -27.86 0.57 -1.98
CA ARG A 866 -26.73 -0.38 -2.15
C ARG A 866 -25.76 -0.36 -0.96
N VAL A 867 -25.79 0.69 -0.15
CA VAL A 867 -25.03 0.82 1.12
C VAL A 867 -25.83 0.24 2.30
N GLN A 868 -26.40 -0.96 2.14
CA GLN A 868 -26.88 -1.76 3.28
C GLN A 868 -25.81 -2.73 3.79
N GLY A 869 -24.56 -2.26 3.82
CA GLY A 869 -23.42 -2.98 4.39
C GLY A 869 -22.68 -2.19 5.46
N SER A 870 -22.43 -0.89 5.27
CA SER A 870 -21.72 -0.09 6.26
C SER A 870 -22.67 0.47 7.33
N THR A 871 -22.28 0.25 8.57
CA THR A 871 -22.94 0.60 9.83
C THR A 871 -23.25 2.12 9.91
N PRO A 872 -24.22 2.58 10.74
CA PRO A 872 -24.60 3.99 10.93
C PRO A 872 -23.44 4.95 11.29
N PHE A 873 -22.29 4.41 11.68
CA PHE A 873 -21.08 5.15 12.00
C PHE A 873 -20.45 5.84 10.77
N CYS A 874 -20.39 5.19 9.61
CA CYS A 874 -19.86 5.80 8.39
C CYS A 874 -20.74 6.98 7.91
N LEU A 875 -22.05 6.95 8.23
CA LEU A 875 -22.96 8.08 8.02
C LEU A 875 -22.64 9.27 8.94
N ALA A 876 -22.11 9.03 10.15
CA ALA A 876 -21.72 10.09 11.08
C ALA A 876 -20.42 10.81 10.66
N VAL A 877 -19.51 10.12 9.96
CA VAL A 877 -18.30 10.72 9.38
C VAL A 877 -18.58 11.39 8.03
N LEU A 878 -19.46 10.81 7.20
CA LEU A 878 -20.07 11.50 6.06
C LEU A 878 -20.81 12.79 6.48
N MET A 879 -21.35 12.82 7.69
CA MET A 879 -21.93 14.02 8.27
C MET A 879 -20.83 15.07 8.54
N LEU A 880 -19.65 14.71 9.05
CA LEU A 880 -18.52 15.64 9.20
C LEU A 880 -18.06 16.27 7.87
N GLU A 881 -18.24 15.64 6.71
CA GLU A 881 -17.96 16.27 5.41
C GLU A 881 -18.86 17.49 5.12
N VAL A 882 -20.04 17.57 5.74
CA VAL A 882 -20.98 18.69 5.56
C VAL A 882 -20.72 19.83 6.57
N TRP A 883 -19.86 19.59 7.54
CA TRP A 883 -19.44 20.55 8.57
C TRP A 883 -18.75 21.78 7.96
N ASN A 884 -17.99 21.58 6.87
CA ASN A 884 -17.21 22.65 6.25
C ASN A 884 -18.03 23.59 5.38
N VAL A 885 -19.15 23.14 4.82
CA VAL A 885 -19.96 23.97 3.91
C VAL A 885 -20.73 25.07 4.67
N SER A 886 -21.00 24.90 5.97
CA SER A 886 -21.69 25.94 6.75
C SER A 886 -20.77 26.94 7.46
N SER A 887 -19.49 26.62 7.64
CA SER A 887 -18.51 27.53 8.27
C SER A 887 -18.14 28.68 7.32
N GLU A 888 -18.12 28.43 6.00
CA GLU A 888 -18.12 29.51 4.99
C GLU A 888 -19.35 30.41 5.10
N SER A 889 -20.51 29.88 5.50
CA SER A 889 -21.71 30.71 5.72
C SER A 889 -21.59 31.64 6.93
N GLU A 890 -20.74 31.31 7.93
CA GLU A 890 -20.47 32.19 9.07
C GLU A 890 -19.47 33.30 8.72
N ALA A 891 -18.45 33.00 7.90
CA ALA A 891 -17.59 34.01 7.28
C ALA A 891 -18.40 34.95 6.36
N LEU A 892 -19.35 34.41 5.60
CA LEU A 892 -20.22 35.17 4.70
C LEU A 892 -21.28 35.98 5.46
N LYS A 893 -21.73 35.53 6.65
CA LYS A 893 -22.54 36.34 7.59
C LYS A 893 -21.77 37.50 8.19
N GLN A 894 -20.46 37.35 8.37
CA GLN A 894 -19.57 38.42 8.81
C GLN A 894 -19.36 39.46 7.69
N THR A 895 -19.25 39.02 6.43
CA THR A 895 -19.22 39.91 5.25
C THR A 895 -20.58 40.57 4.95
N MET A 896 -21.70 39.88 5.25
CA MET A 896 -23.07 40.40 5.09
C MET A 896 -23.45 41.50 6.09
N ARG A 897 -22.73 41.63 7.21
CA ARG A 897 -22.93 42.75 8.14
C ARG A 897 -22.27 44.07 7.68
N GLU A 898 -21.44 44.02 6.64
CA GLU A 898 -20.64 45.18 6.20
C GLU A 898 -21.08 45.79 4.85
N LYS A 899 -21.98 45.17 4.06
CA LYS A 899 -22.42 45.73 2.76
C LYS A 899 -23.91 45.54 2.42
N ASN A 900 -24.49 46.61 1.88
CA ASN A 900 -25.91 46.90 1.63
C ASN A 900 -26.73 45.86 0.81
N SER A 901 -28.05 45.94 1.03
CA SER A 901 -29.11 44.92 0.85
C SER A 901 -29.51 44.47 -0.57
N ALA A 902 -28.77 44.81 -1.63
CA ALA A 902 -29.21 44.52 -3.01
C ALA A 902 -28.58 43.28 -3.67
N ARG A 903 -27.72 42.53 -2.97
CA ARG A 903 -27.09 41.28 -3.47
C ARG A 903 -27.44 40.01 -2.71
N ALA A 904 -28.40 40.05 -1.78
CA ALA A 904 -28.85 38.88 -1.04
C ALA A 904 -29.69 37.91 -1.90
N THR A 905 -30.33 38.40 -2.96
CA THR A 905 -31.19 37.59 -3.84
C THR A 905 -30.42 36.79 -4.89
N ALA A 906 -29.21 37.21 -5.25
CA ALA A 906 -28.33 36.47 -6.18
C ALA A 906 -27.54 35.34 -5.47
N GLY A 907 -27.31 35.45 -4.16
CA GLY A 907 -26.60 34.43 -3.37
C GLY A 907 -27.40 33.15 -3.12
N ILE A 908 -28.75 33.23 -3.13
CA ILE A 908 -29.63 32.06 -2.94
C ILE A 908 -29.60 31.14 -4.16
N ILE A 909 -29.46 31.70 -5.38
CA ILE A 909 -29.39 30.92 -6.62
C ILE A 909 -28.02 30.23 -6.75
N SER A 910 -26.93 30.89 -6.33
CA SER A 910 -25.59 30.27 -6.24
C SER A 910 -25.57 29.08 -5.27
N ALA A 911 -26.15 29.24 -4.08
CA ALA A 911 -26.20 28.19 -3.06
C ALA A 911 -27.04 26.96 -3.49
N ILE A 912 -28.04 27.16 -4.35
CA ILE A 912 -28.83 26.06 -4.93
C ILE A 912 -28.02 25.30 -6.00
N VAL A 913 -27.26 26.02 -6.83
CA VAL A 913 -26.34 25.41 -7.81
C VAL A 913 -25.22 24.64 -7.10
N ASP A 914 -24.65 25.20 -6.03
CA ASP A 914 -23.60 24.55 -5.23
C ASP A 914 -24.12 23.30 -4.49
N LEU A 915 -25.36 23.31 -4.00
CA LEU A 915 -25.99 22.15 -3.37
C LEU A 915 -26.28 21.03 -4.38
N THR A 916 -26.60 21.38 -5.62
CA THR A 916 -26.84 20.41 -6.71
C THR A 916 -25.54 19.77 -7.17
N ILE A 917 -24.46 20.55 -7.25
CA ILE A 917 -23.09 20.09 -7.50
C ILE A 917 -22.59 19.21 -6.33
N ALA A 918 -22.95 19.55 -5.08
CA ALA A 918 -22.62 18.75 -3.90
C ALA A 918 -23.40 17.42 -3.85
N LEU A 919 -24.65 17.38 -4.34
CA LEU A 919 -25.43 16.13 -4.46
C LEU A 919 -24.92 15.24 -5.60
N GLU A 920 -24.49 15.81 -6.73
CA GLU A 920 -23.76 15.08 -7.77
C GLU A 920 -22.43 14.56 -7.23
N ALA A 921 -21.67 15.39 -6.49
CA ALA A 921 -20.42 14.99 -5.83
C ALA A 921 -20.65 13.88 -4.78
N LEU A 922 -21.78 13.89 -4.07
CA LEU A 922 -22.17 12.84 -3.12
C LEU A 922 -22.55 11.53 -3.84
N THR A 923 -23.17 11.64 -5.01
CA THR A 923 -23.52 10.48 -5.85
C THR A 923 -22.26 9.88 -6.49
N VAL A 924 -21.31 10.73 -6.88
CA VAL A 924 -19.95 10.42 -7.35
C VAL A 924 -19.10 9.79 -6.22
N LYS A 925 -19.17 10.30 -4.98
CA LYS A 925 -18.50 9.73 -3.80
C LYS A 925 -19.12 8.39 -3.36
N LEU A 926 -20.45 8.24 -3.42
CA LEU A 926 -21.15 6.97 -3.14
C LEU A 926 -21.00 5.93 -4.27
N LEU A 927 -20.58 6.36 -5.47
CA LEU A 927 -20.18 5.52 -6.60
C LEU A 927 -18.67 5.23 -6.62
N GLY A 928 -17.91 5.58 -5.58
CA GLY A 928 -16.47 5.29 -5.52
C GLY A 928 -15.66 6.06 -6.55
N SER A 929 -16.05 7.29 -6.88
CA SER A 929 -15.26 8.19 -7.73
C SER A 929 -14.72 9.39 -6.94
N GLN A 930 -13.42 9.60 -7.16
CA GLN A 930 -12.57 10.66 -6.64
C GLN A 930 -13.15 12.08 -6.85
N PRO A 931 -12.84 13.06 -5.98
CA PRO A 931 -13.32 14.44 -6.12
C PRO A 931 -12.92 15.06 -7.47
N LYS A 932 -13.73 16.01 -7.97
CA LYS A 932 -13.47 16.79 -9.22
C LYS A 932 -12.09 17.48 -9.22
N ASP A 933 -11.48 17.69 -8.06
CA ASP A 933 -10.12 18.26 -7.91
C ASP A 933 -8.98 17.26 -8.16
N PHE A 934 -9.25 15.95 -8.18
CA PHE A 934 -8.25 14.95 -8.62
C PHE A 934 -7.95 15.05 -10.12
N LEU A 935 -8.72 15.87 -10.83
CA LEU A 935 -8.67 16.06 -12.28
C LEU A 935 -8.39 17.52 -12.67
N SER A 936 -8.23 18.44 -11.71
CA SER A 936 -7.95 19.86 -11.97
C SER A 936 -6.45 20.18 -11.80
N ARG A 937 -5.90 20.96 -12.74
CA ARG A 937 -4.49 21.40 -12.78
C ARG A 937 -4.23 22.52 -11.77
N LYS A 938 -4.12 22.19 -10.48
CA LYS A 938 -3.51 23.09 -9.48
C LYS A 938 -2.25 22.48 -8.91
N SER A 939 -1.16 23.26 -8.89
CA SER A 939 0.12 22.86 -8.30
C SER A 939 -0.06 22.61 -6.80
N LEU A 940 -0.03 21.35 -6.37
CA LEU A 940 -0.29 20.95 -4.99
C LEU A 940 0.98 20.68 -4.16
N TRP A 941 2.17 20.79 -4.75
CA TRP A 941 3.39 20.24 -4.16
C TRP A 941 4.64 21.09 -4.41
N VAL A 942 5.41 21.33 -3.35
CA VAL A 942 6.79 21.83 -3.42
C VAL A 942 7.66 20.87 -2.61
N ILE A 943 8.39 20.00 -3.30
CA ILE A 943 9.47 19.19 -2.69
C ILE A 943 10.77 19.96 -2.92
N SER A 944 11.61 20.09 -1.90
CA SER A 944 12.96 20.66 -2.09
C SER A 944 13.75 19.85 -3.11
N GLU A 945 14.65 20.47 -3.86
CA GLU A 945 15.51 19.79 -4.85
C GLU A 945 16.27 18.62 -4.21
N GLU A 946 16.85 18.83 -3.02
CA GLU A 946 17.51 17.79 -2.23
C GLU A 946 16.57 16.64 -1.82
N GLY A 947 15.33 16.95 -1.44
CA GLY A 947 14.32 15.94 -1.10
C GLY A 947 13.83 15.14 -2.31
N ALA A 948 13.67 15.81 -3.45
CA ALA A 948 13.25 15.18 -4.70
C ALA A 948 14.34 14.23 -5.22
N GLU A 949 15.61 14.64 -5.20
CA GLU A 949 16.72 13.75 -5.56
C GLU A 949 16.85 12.56 -4.60
N ARG A 950 16.71 12.79 -3.29
CA ARG A 950 16.82 11.74 -2.28
C ARG A 950 15.76 10.65 -2.43
N TRP A 951 14.50 11.03 -2.62
CA TRP A 951 13.37 10.09 -2.60
C TRP A 951 12.92 9.60 -3.97
N LEU A 952 13.04 10.45 -4.98
CA LEU A 952 12.58 10.16 -6.34
C LEU A 952 13.72 9.72 -7.25
N GLY A 953 14.96 10.01 -6.86
CA GLY A 953 16.16 9.81 -7.67
C GLY A 953 16.39 10.98 -8.62
N LYS A 954 17.65 11.20 -9.00
CA LYS A 954 18.10 12.37 -9.77
C LYS A 954 17.29 12.65 -11.04
N THR A 955 16.99 11.61 -11.83
CA THR A 955 16.22 11.77 -13.08
C THR A 955 14.82 12.32 -12.84
N LEU A 956 14.12 11.83 -11.82
CA LEU A 956 12.80 12.35 -11.46
C LEU A 956 12.91 13.69 -10.74
N GLY A 957 13.91 13.87 -9.89
CA GLY A 957 14.22 15.13 -9.22
C GLY A 957 14.39 16.27 -10.23
N GLU A 958 15.21 16.10 -11.27
CA GLU A 958 15.46 17.10 -12.31
C GLU A 958 14.24 17.40 -13.18
N VAL A 959 13.40 16.40 -13.46
CA VAL A 959 12.15 16.60 -14.23
C VAL A 959 11.12 17.35 -13.39
N ILE A 960 11.02 17.00 -12.11
CA ILE A 960 10.08 17.60 -11.16
C ILE A 960 10.52 19.03 -10.79
N THR A 961 11.81 19.31 -10.57
CA THR A 961 12.28 20.67 -10.25
C THR A 961 12.19 21.63 -11.42
N LYS A 962 12.13 21.14 -12.66
CA LYS A 962 12.00 21.99 -13.87
C LYS A 962 10.56 22.27 -14.28
N GLN A 963 9.57 21.43 -13.94
CA GLN A 963 8.16 21.61 -14.33
C GLN A 963 7.21 20.91 -13.34
N ILE A 964 6.42 21.66 -12.54
CA ILE A 964 5.33 21.09 -11.72
C ILE A 964 3.99 21.73 -12.08
N THR A 965 3.33 21.18 -13.10
CA THR A 965 1.91 21.37 -13.42
C THR A 965 1.35 20.13 -14.14
N SER A 966 1.52 18.93 -13.57
CA SER A 966 0.87 17.71 -14.08
C SER A 966 -0.16 17.15 -13.09
N PRO A 967 -1.46 17.11 -13.44
CA PRO A 967 -2.52 16.55 -12.59
C PRO A 967 -2.68 15.03 -12.76
N GLY A 968 -1.88 14.40 -13.63
CA GLY A 968 -2.02 12.97 -13.97
C GLY A 968 -1.04 12.06 -13.26
N SER A 969 -0.04 12.62 -12.59
CA SER A 969 1.14 11.88 -12.11
C SER A 969 1.22 11.76 -10.58
N ILE A 970 0.21 12.26 -9.85
CA ILE A 970 0.32 12.51 -8.41
C ILE A 970 -0.08 11.29 -7.54
N SER A 971 -0.58 10.18 -8.12
CA SER A 971 -0.46 8.85 -7.46
C SER A 971 0.69 8.01 -8.00
N PHE A 972 1.48 8.55 -8.94
CA PHE A 972 2.65 7.87 -9.49
C PHE A 972 3.94 8.22 -8.74
N PHE A 973 4.04 9.35 -8.03
CA PHE A 973 5.33 9.77 -7.44
C PHE A 973 5.50 9.53 -5.94
N VAL A 974 4.57 8.82 -5.28
CA VAL A 974 4.74 8.38 -3.88
C VAL A 974 4.14 7.01 -3.60
#